data_AF-A0A973KPP4-F1
#
_entry.id   AF-A0A973KPP4-F1
#
_cell.length_a   1.000
_cell.length_b   1.000
_cell.length_c   1.000
_cell.angle_alpha   90.00
_cell.angle_beta   90.00
_cell.angle_gamma   90.00
#
_symmetry.space_group_name_H-M   'P 1'
#
loop_
_entity.id
_entity.type
_entity.pdbx_description
1 polymer ?
#
loop_
_entity_poly.entity_id
_entity_poly.type
_entity_poly.pdbx_seq_one_letter_code
_entity_poly.pdbx_strand_id
1 'polypeptide(L)'
;MRETNENASAYAGQRATAESIERGGGGLGVSALLARVVPAAVPAHSTTAADGSPDTDPPPAPDVDALAAVIAAAAGRHLPEGHLPTDADFFDAGGSSVNAVELVAELEGELGIEVDLDEVFADARPSSLARRWARIPGIRAVAPTVTTAGHPTAGTSTALPVPPPRTPPPPAARSAEPARAPHTAARREDLDQILADLALADRLPFIAAPEPLPPRRILLTGATGFLGSHMLLDLLRHSDAHVYCLVRAADEEAAQARLGEALRSYRLPWSTEVRRRITVLPGDIRHPRLGLSQGRWNELAHELDGIVGVAAAVDFLRGYQSLRASNVLGTLALAELAAAGRPKPLHHISSIAVFNEVGITSMGEDDPLAHADRLIAGYDQTKWAAEVALRRARDHGLIVTALRPGGIGGHTRTGAYNPQDLSSGLVSAFGRFRTVPAFRHLNVAPVDWVSRVAVGVICEPDAWGFDYNLTGVPNTLDDVVRDMALGGMHVRVKDWDDWRADALARLQAEPIPELTFLSRVLQSPTALKLCEATLGGPAATGERTAHLVEALGLPPATRYDARAQLKTFERLAGDGLARLPHKDDQPYLWFTETTEGRLGTVAAPADTPCSMTLTLSIASMHQLVTERRIDVRGHLSCPAAHPGPLTVERGDVWIRPEEGIPETHGLTHQLLCYRLRLRDTDGGSWWLEGRKHARARRDLWRQTRALTVRIGCEGEPALLTGEL
;
A
#
# COMPACT_ATOMS: atom_id res chain seq x y z
N MET A 1 -30.93 -41.78 -3.00
CA MET A 1 -31.91 -40.89 -2.30
C MET A 1 -32.09 -41.22 -0.81
N ARG A 2 -31.11 -41.91 -0.16
CA ARG A 2 -31.00 -42.04 1.31
C ARG A 2 -29.65 -41.53 1.84
N GLU A 3 -28.62 -41.42 1.01
CA GLU A 3 -27.28 -40.91 1.41
C GLU A 3 -27.14 -39.38 1.39
N THR A 4 -28.09 -38.64 0.82
CA THR A 4 -28.05 -37.16 0.81
C THR A 4 -28.63 -36.51 2.07
N ASN A 5 -29.27 -37.28 2.97
CA ASN A 5 -29.83 -36.76 4.22
C ASN A 5 -28.89 -36.91 5.43
N GLU A 6 -27.86 -37.76 5.36
CA GLU A 6 -26.93 -37.95 6.48
C GLU A 6 -25.87 -36.84 6.55
N ASN A 7 -25.51 -36.21 5.43
CA ASN A 7 -24.59 -35.07 5.42
C ASN A 7 -25.23 -33.77 5.95
N ALA A 8 -26.52 -33.52 5.71
CA ALA A 8 -27.20 -32.35 6.27
C ALA A 8 -27.28 -32.38 7.81
N SER A 9 -27.39 -33.60 8.39
CA SER A 9 -27.36 -33.79 9.84
C SER A 9 -25.96 -33.62 10.44
N ALA A 10 -24.91 -33.97 9.70
CA ALA A 10 -23.52 -33.80 10.13
C ALA A 10 -23.11 -32.31 10.20
N TYR A 11 -23.52 -31.50 9.22
CA TYR A 11 -23.26 -30.05 9.19
C TYR A 11 -24.11 -29.27 10.20
N ALA A 12 -25.38 -29.65 10.43
CA ALA A 12 -26.19 -29.09 11.51
C ALA A 12 -25.60 -29.40 12.89
N GLY A 13 -25.04 -30.60 13.07
CA GLY A 13 -24.31 -31.00 14.26
C GLY A 13 -23.04 -30.17 14.49
N GLN A 14 -22.27 -29.84 13.44
CA GLN A 14 -21.10 -28.98 13.55
C GLN A 14 -21.46 -27.52 13.90
N ARG A 15 -22.58 -27.00 13.39
CA ARG A 15 -23.11 -25.67 13.75
C ARG A 15 -23.55 -25.60 15.23
N ALA A 16 -24.23 -26.64 15.71
CA ALA A 16 -24.59 -26.77 17.13
C ALA A 16 -23.38 -27.00 18.05
N THR A 17 -22.34 -27.67 17.55
CA THR A 17 -21.08 -27.90 18.29
C THR A 17 -20.24 -26.62 18.35
N ALA A 18 -20.21 -25.81 17.28
CA ALA A 18 -19.59 -24.49 17.27
C ALA A 18 -20.33 -23.51 18.21
N GLU A 19 -21.66 -23.49 18.19
CA GLU A 19 -22.48 -22.73 19.15
C GLU A 19 -22.31 -23.25 20.61
N SER A 20 -22.07 -24.55 20.79
CA SER A 20 -21.79 -25.14 22.11
C SER A 20 -20.37 -24.86 22.61
N ILE A 21 -19.42 -24.62 21.71
CA ILE A 21 -18.05 -24.21 22.04
C ILE A 21 -18.03 -22.72 22.40
N GLU A 22 -18.81 -21.88 21.71
CA GLU A 22 -19.01 -20.47 22.09
C GLU A 22 -19.74 -20.30 23.44
N ARG A 23 -20.69 -21.19 23.78
CA ARG A 23 -21.33 -21.19 25.11
C ARG A 23 -20.52 -21.90 26.21
N GLY A 24 -19.48 -22.66 25.84
CA GLY A 24 -18.77 -23.59 26.74
C GLY A 24 -17.31 -23.26 27.04
N GLY A 25 -16.67 -22.34 26.30
CA GLY A 25 -15.33 -21.85 26.63
C GLY A 25 -15.39 -20.74 27.67
N GLY A 26 -14.74 -20.92 28.82
CA GLY A 26 -14.68 -19.96 29.93
C GLY A 26 -13.96 -18.64 29.60
N GLY A 27 -14.46 -17.89 28.63
CA GLY A 27 -14.14 -16.48 28.41
C GLY A 27 -14.77 -15.64 29.50
N LEU A 28 -13.98 -14.74 30.07
CA LEU A 28 -14.48 -13.74 31.03
C LEU A 28 -15.60 -12.94 30.35
N GLY A 29 -16.83 -13.04 30.88
CA GLY A 29 -17.96 -12.25 30.39
C GLY A 29 -17.64 -10.76 30.42
N VAL A 30 -18.28 -9.97 29.55
CA VAL A 30 -18.01 -8.53 29.34
C VAL A 30 -18.05 -7.72 30.65
N SER A 31 -18.89 -8.11 31.62
CA SER A 31 -18.90 -7.50 32.96
C SER A 31 -17.58 -7.69 33.73
N ALA A 32 -16.88 -8.81 33.53
CA ALA A 32 -15.56 -9.07 34.10
C ALA A 32 -14.43 -8.37 33.33
N LEU A 33 -14.63 -8.07 32.03
CA LEU A 33 -13.74 -7.20 31.25
C LEU A 33 -13.84 -5.74 31.73
N LEU A 34 -15.06 -5.25 31.99
CA LEU A 34 -15.33 -3.91 32.55
C LEU A 34 -14.78 -3.75 33.98
N ALA A 35 -14.85 -4.79 34.81
CA ALA A 35 -14.34 -4.77 36.18
C ALA A 35 -12.81 -4.64 36.29
N ARG A 36 -12.06 -4.95 35.22
CA ARG A 36 -10.59 -4.79 35.16
C ARG A 36 -10.15 -3.40 34.68
N VAL A 37 -11.07 -2.55 34.22
CA VAL A 37 -10.80 -1.22 33.61
C VAL A 37 -10.98 -0.06 34.59
N VAL A 38 -11.57 -0.29 35.77
CA VAL A 38 -11.82 0.77 36.78
C VAL A 38 -10.91 0.57 38.00
N PRO A 39 -9.92 1.45 38.26
CA PRO A 39 -9.28 1.51 39.56
C PRO A 39 -10.26 2.08 40.59
N ALA A 40 -10.29 1.48 41.79
CA ALA A 40 -11.10 1.92 42.91
C ALA A 40 -10.91 3.42 43.20
N ALA A 41 -12.02 4.14 43.33
CA ALA A 41 -12.03 5.55 43.70
C ALA A 41 -11.37 5.77 45.07
N VAL A 42 -10.34 6.61 45.11
CA VAL A 42 -9.77 7.15 46.36
C VAL A 42 -10.70 8.25 46.87
N PRO A 43 -11.06 8.30 48.17
CA PRO A 43 -11.98 9.32 48.67
C PRO A 43 -11.34 10.70 48.62
N ALA A 44 -12.12 11.68 48.16
CA ALA A 44 -11.73 13.08 48.10
C ALA A 44 -11.45 13.62 49.52
N HIS A 45 -10.22 14.08 49.77
CA HIS A 45 -9.91 14.91 50.91
C HIS A 45 -10.41 16.34 50.66
N SER A 46 -11.32 16.78 51.53
CA SER A 46 -11.75 18.16 51.65
C SER A 46 -10.60 19.02 52.16
N THR A 47 -10.18 20.03 51.40
CA THR A 47 -9.36 21.13 51.90
C THR A 47 -10.14 22.42 51.82
N THR A 48 -10.29 23.02 52.99
CA THR A 48 -10.96 24.26 53.35
C THR A 48 -10.31 25.49 52.71
N ALA A 49 -11.16 26.49 52.46
CA ALA A 49 -10.84 27.81 51.93
C ALA A 49 -9.90 28.64 52.83
N ALA A 50 -9.10 29.50 52.21
CA ALA A 50 -8.56 30.74 52.79
C ALA A 50 -8.30 31.81 51.71
N ASP A 51 -9.07 32.90 51.84
CA ASP A 51 -8.87 34.31 51.47
C ASP A 51 -7.95 34.76 50.30
N GLY A 52 -8.58 35.44 49.34
CA GLY A 52 -8.43 36.91 49.17
C GLY A 52 -7.35 37.43 48.20
N SER A 53 -7.77 37.94 47.03
CA SER A 53 -7.32 39.20 46.37
C SER A 53 -7.78 39.24 44.88
N PRO A 54 -7.82 40.43 44.24
CA PRO A 54 -9.02 41.13 43.81
C PRO A 54 -9.49 40.83 42.37
N ASP A 55 -10.75 41.20 42.10
CA ASP A 55 -11.38 41.27 40.79
C ASP A 55 -10.42 41.73 39.69
N THR A 56 -10.10 40.81 38.79
CA THR A 56 -9.72 41.14 37.42
C THR A 56 -10.88 40.69 36.56
N ASP A 57 -11.51 41.64 35.87
CA ASP A 57 -12.51 41.36 34.85
C ASP A 57 -12.04 40.19 33.97
N PRO A 58 -12.89 39.18 33.70
CA PRO A 58 -12.52 38.11 32.80
C PRO A 58 -12.14 38.72 31.44
N PRO A 59 -11.04 38.29 30.82
CA PRO A 59 -10.66 38.78 29.50
C PRO A 59 -11.83 38.58 28.53
N PRO A 60 -12.06 39.52 27.60
CA PRO A 60 -13.15 39.40 26.63
C PRO A 60 -13.03 38.06 25.89
N ALA A 61 -14.15 37.36 25.75
CA ALA A 61 -14.21 36.09 25.04
C ALA A 61 -13.59 36.24 23.64
N PRO A 62 -12.75 35.29 23.19
CA PRO A 62 -12.12 35.38 21.88
C PRO A 62 -13.20 35.44 20.79
N ASP A 63 -13.08 36.41 19.89
CA ASP A 63 -13.98 36.57 18.74
C ASP A 63 -13.79 35.37 17.81
N VAL A 64 -14.75 34.44 17.87
CA VAL A 64 -14.76 33.19 17.10
C VAL A 64 -14.77 33.47 15.60
N ASP A 65 -15.44 34.52 15.15
CA ASP A 65 -15.53 34.85 13.73
C ASP A 65 -14.21 35.43 13.22
N ALA A 66 -13.54 36.26 14.03
CA ALA A 66 -12.19 36.75 13.73
C ALA A 66 -11.16 35.60 13.69
N LEU A 67 -11.22 34.66 14.64
CA LEU A 67 -10.35 33.49 14.65
C LEU A 67 -10.62 32.57 13.45
N ALA A 68 -11.89 32.37 13.09
CA ALA A 68 -12.26 31.61 11.89
C ALA A 68 -11.73 32.26 10.61
N ALA A 69 -11.72 33.59 10.52
CA ALA A 69 -11.16 34.32 9.39
C ALA A 69 -9.63 34.16 9.29
N VAL A 70 -8.91 34.17 10.42
CA VAL A 70 -7.45 33.91 10.45
C VAL A 70 -7.15 32.49 9.97
N ILE A 71 -7.88 31.50 10.51
CA ILE A 71 -7.71 30.09 10.12
C ILE A 71 -8.05 29.89 8.63
N ALA A 72 -9.10 30.53 8.12
CA ALA A 72 -9.48 30.49 6.70
C ALA A 72 -8.40 31.10 5.80
N ALA A 73 -7.79 32.20 6.21
CA ALA A 73 -6.72 32.85 5.47
C ALA A 73 -5.43 32.00 5.44
N ALA A 74 -5.07 31.36 6.57
CA ALA A 74 -3.95 30.43 6.64
C ALA A 74 -4.19 29.19 5.78
N ALA A 75 -5.37 28.57 5.91
CA ALA A 75 -5.76 27.41 5.14
C ALA A 75 -5.78 27.69 3.62
N GLY A 76 -6.29 28.86 3.21
CA GLY A 76 -6.33 29.27 1.81
C GLY A 76 -4.95 29.29 1.13
N ARG A 77 -3.87 29.61 1.85
CA ARG A 77 -2.50 29.67 1.29
C ARG A 77 -1.96 28.32 0.83
N HIS A 78 -2.52 27.23 1.35
CA HIS A 78 -2.10 25.86 1.01
C HIS A 78 -3.06 25.15 0.05
N LEU A 79 -4.07 25.85 -0.46
CA LEU A 79 -5.05 25.31 -1.40
C LEU A 79 -4.76 25.78 -2.84
N PRO A 80 -5.11 24.96 -3.86
CA PRO A 80 -4.94 25.33 -5.27
C PRO A 80 -5.67 26.63 -5.65
N GLU A 81 -6.83 26.89 -5.03
CA GLU A 81 -7.67 28.07 -5.29
C GLU A 81 -7.25 29.30 -4.48
N GLY A 82 -6.31 29.17 -3.54
CA GLY A 82 -5.79 30.28 -2.73
C GLY A 82 -6.76 30.82 -1.66
N HIS A 83 -7.94 30.22 -1.50
CA HIS A 83 -8.98 30.67 -0.58
C HIS A 83 -9.77 29.47 0.00
N LEU A 84 -10.21 29.58 1.26
CA LEU A 84 -11.12 28.64 1.91
C LEU A 84 -12.26 29.41 2.59
N PRO A 85 -13.54 29.15 2.24
CA PRO A 85 -14.67 29.65 3.02
C PRO A 85 -14.64 29.16 4.47
N THR A 86 -15.14 29.96 5.43
CA THR A 86 -15.05 29.64 6.87
C THR A 86 -15.85 28.40 7.29
N ASP A 87 -16.79 27.96 6.46
CA ASP A 87 -17.64 26.79 6.61
C ASP A 87 -17.24 25.61 5.70
N ALA A 88 -16.29 25.81 4.78
CA ALA A 88 -15.78 24.77 3.91
C ALA A 88 -14.66 23.97 4.58
N ASP A 89 -14.68 22.65 4.40
CA ASP A 89 -13.63 21.78 4.93
C ASP A 89 -12.38 21.85 4.04
N PHE A 90 -11.22 22.05 4.67
CA PHE A 90 -9.93 22.18 4.00
C PHE A 90 -9.60 20.99 3.08
N PHE A 91 -9.91 19.76 3.51
CA PHE A 91 -9.60 18.56 2.72
C PHE A 91 -10.56 18.38 1.55
N ASP A 92 -11.84 18.73 1.74
CA ASP A 92 -12.82 18.72 0.66
C ASP A 92 -12.51 19.82 -0.39
N ALA A 93 -11.85 20.92 0.02
CA ALA A 93 -11.35 21.97 -0.87
C ALA A 93 -10.02 21.63 -1.58
N GLY A 94 -9.51 20.39 -1.43
CA GLY A 94 -8.31 19.91 -2.11
C GLY A 94 -7.02 20.03 -1.31
N GLY A 95 -7.10 20.43 -0.03
CA GLY A 95 -5.97 20.38 0.90
C GLY A 95 -5.56 18.93 1.16
N SER A 96 -4.25 18.65 1.10
CA SER A 96 -3.73 17.33 1.42
C SER A 96 -3.25 17.24 2.87
N SER A 97 -2.94 16.04 3.36
CA SER A 97 -2.28 15.85 4.66
C SER A 97 -0.90 16.55 4.74
N VAL A 98 -0.28 16.90 3.60
CA VAL A 98 0.91 17.80 3.53
C VAL A 98 0.54 19.19 4.01
N ASN A 99 -0.48 19.74 3.36
CA ASN A 99 -0.91 21.09 3.53
C ASN A 99 -1.48 21.29 4.94
N ALA A 100 -2.05 20.25 5.55
CA ALA A 100 -2.52 20.29 6.94
C ALA A 100 -1.39 20.39 7.96
N VAL A 101 -0.26 19.71 7.75
CA VAL A 101 0.92 19.83 8.64
C VAL A 101 1.55 21.22 8.52
N GLU A 102 1.66 21.72 7.29
CA GLU A 102 2.17 23.07 7.02
C GLU A 102 1.23 24.14 7.61
N LEU A 103 -0.08 23.95 7.45
CA LEU A 103 -1.12 24.77 8.07
C LEU A 103 -1.02 24.74 9.59
N VAL A 104 -0.83 23.58 10.22
CA VAL A 104 -0.63 23.46 11.66
C VAL A 104 0.60 24.26 12.09
N ALA A 105 1.76 24.01 11.49
CA ALA A 105 2.99 24.72 11.84
C ALA A 105 2.85 26.25 11.69
N GLU A 106 2.13 26.70 10.65
CA GLU A 106 1.84 28.10 10.43
C GLU A 106 0.87 28.68 11.48
N LEU A 107 -0.21 27.95 11.80
CA LEU A 107 -1.17 28.35 12.84
C LEU A 107 -0.54 28.38 14.22
N GLU A 108 0.34 27.43 14.55
CA GLU A 108 1.12 27.44 15.80
C GLU A 108 2.01 28.69 15.86
N GLY A 109 2.64 29.06 14.74
CA GLY A 109 3.45 30.26 14.61
C GLY A 109 2.65 31.57 14.69
N GLU A 110 1.49 31.64 14.05
CA GLU A 110 0.65 32.85 13.99
C GLU A 110 -0.19 33.07 15.24
N LEU A 111 -0.73 31.99 15.83
CA LEU A 111 -1.65 32.04 16.97
C LEU A 111 -0.95 31.76 18.31
N GLY A 112 0.29 31.26 18.30
CA GLY A 112 1.06 30.96 19.52
C GLY A 112 0.45 29.84 20.37
N ILE A 113 -0.30 28.94 19.74
CA ILE A 113 -0.91 27.77 20.39
C ILE A 113 -0.21 26.49 19.93
N GLU A 114 -0.30 25.43 20.73
CA GLU A 114 0.02 24.08 20.29
C GLU A 114 -1.24 23.50 19.64
N VAL A 115 -1.15 23.14 18.36
CA VAL A 115 -2.30 22.62 17.61
C VAL A 115 -2.13 21.12 17.47
N ASP A 116 -3.04 20.35 18.07
CA ASP A 116 -3.08 18.92 17.79
C ASP A 116 -3.51 18.71 16.34
N LEU A 117 -2.60 18.14 15.56
CA LEU A 117 -2.81 17.81 14.16
C LEU A 117 -4.05 16.92 13.96
N ASP A 118 -4.39 16.07 14.95
CA ASP A 118 -5.60 15.26 14.91
C ASP A 118 -6.89 16.09 14.97
N GLU A 119 -6.88 17.26 15.63
CA GLU A 119 -8.04 18.16 15.66
C GLU A 119 -8.30 18.80 14.30
N VAL A 120 -7.23 19.25 13.63
CA VAL A 120 -7.30 19.79 12.27
C VAL A 120 -7.78 18.71 11.32
N PHE A 121 -7.25 17.49 11.45
CA PHE A 121 -7.71 16.38 10.65
C PHE A 121 -9.14 15.95 10.96
N ALA A 122 -9.68 16.20 12.16
CA ALA A 122 -11.03 15.79 12.53
C ALA A 122 -12.13 16.66 11.94
N ASP A 123 -11.92 17.97 11.86
CA ASP A 123 -12.83 18.91 11.22
C ASP A 123 -12.06 20.18 10.86
N ALA A 124 -11.61 20.28 9.60
CA ALA A 124 -10.73 21.35 9.17
C ALA A 124 -11.48 22.60 8.73
N ARG A 125 -12.78 22.72 9.05
CA ARG A 125 -13.53 23.95 8.81
C ARG A 125 -12.99 25.04 9.74
N PRO A 126 -12.61 26.21 9.20
CA PRO A 126 -12.10 27.31 10.03
C PRO A 126 -13.03 27.69 11.18
N SER A 127 -14.35 27.67 10.96
CA SER A 127 -15.36 27.94 11.99
C SER A 127 -15.48 26.84 13.06
N SER A 128 -15.15 25.60 12.74
CA SER A 128 -15.13 24.49 13.70
C SER A 128 -13.88 24.56 14.58
N LEU A 129 -12.72 24.78 13.97
CA LEU A 129 -11.46 24.95 14.68
C LEU A 129 -11.49 26.18 15.59
N ALA A 130 -11.98 27.32 15.08
CA ALA A 130 -12.14 28.53 15.88
C ALA A 130 -13.04 28.31 17.12
N ARG A 131 -14.15 27.57 16.97
CA ARG A 131 -15.05 27.25 18.09
C ARG A 131 -14.42 26.32 19.14
N ARG A 132 -13.54 25.41 18.72
CA ARG A 132 -12.82 24.51 19.63
C ARG A 132 -11.75 25.30 20.38
N TRP A 133 -10.94 26.07 19.65
CA TRP A 133 -9.79 26.78 20.20
C TRP A 133 -10.15 28.03 20.98
N ALA A 134 -11.29 28.68 20.69
CA ALA A 134 -11.83 29.77 21.50
C ALA A 134 -12.05 29.41 22.99
N ARG A 135 -12.01 28.12 23.35
CA ARG A 135 -12.12 27.63 24.72
C ARG A 135 -10.77 27.53 25.43
N ILE A 136 -9.65 27.72 24.73
CA ILE A 136 -8.28 27.64 25.26
C ILE A 136 -7.87 29.01 25.82
N PRO A 137 -7.47 29.11 27.11
CA PRO A 137 -7.02 30.38 27.68
C PRO A 137 -5.76 30.90 26.99
N GLY A 138 -5.80 32.13 26.45
CA GLY A 138 -4.62 32.82 25.90
C GLY A 138 -4.67 33.14 24.40
N ILE A 139 -5.66 32.65 23.65
CA ILE A 139 -5.77 32.92 22.21
C ILE A 139 -6.17 34.37 21.94
N ARG A 140 -5.38 35.07 21.11
CA ARG A 140 -5.71 36.41 20.58
C ARG A 140 -5.69 36.35 19.05
N ALA A 141 -6.83 36.59 18.41
CA ALA A 141 -6.86 36.83 16.97
C ALA A 141 -6.23 38.20 16.70
N VAL A 142 -5.12 38.24 15.96
CA VAL A 142 -4.57 39.49 15.41
C VAL A 142 -5.13 39.66 14.01
N ALA A 143 -5.85 40.76 13.76
CA ALA A 143 -6.41 41.03 12.44
C ALA A 143 -5.31 41.12 11.37
N PRO A 144 -5.51 40.55 10.16
CA PRO A 144 -4.49 40.57 9.12
C PRO A 144 -4.22 42.00 8.66
N THR A 145 -2.98 42.45 8.79
CA THR A 145 -2.53 43.76 8.30
C THR A 145 -2.23 43.66 6.81
N VAL A 146 -3.10 44.26 5.99
CA VAL A 146 -2.84 44.45 4.55
C VAL A 146 -1.63 45.35 4.40
N THR A 147 -0.47 44.79 4.02
CA THR A 147 0.70 45.59 3.69
C THR A 147 0.75 45.80 2.18
N THR A 148 0.41 47.01 1.74
CA THR A 148 0.54 47.44 0.34
C THR A 148 2.00 47.65 -0.04
N ALA A 149 2.34 47.23 -1.25
CA ALA A 149 3.68 47.30 -1.82
C ALA A 149 4.20 48.74 -1.98
N GLY A 150 5.46 48.97 -1.62
CA GLY A 150 6.24 50.17 -1.96
C GLY A 150 7.67 49.79 -2.35
N HIS A 151 8.05 50.12 -3.58
CA HIS A 151 9.39 49.92 -4.16
C HIS A 151 10.37 51.08 -3.77
N PRO A 152 11.69 50.94 -4.03
CA PRO A 152 12.77 51.22 -3.07
C PRO A 152 13.51 52.55 -3.28
N THR A 153 14.22 53.00 -2.24
CA THR A 153 15.36 53.93 -2.38
C THR A 153 16.51 53.58 -1.43
N ALA A 154 17.73 53.80 -1.93
CA ALA A 154 19.01 53.39 -1.38
C ALA A 154 19.53 54.30 -0.26
N GLY A 155 20.37 53.76 0.63
CA GLY A 155 21.17 54.58 1.55
C GLY A 155 21.92 53.83 2.67
N THR A 156 23.17 53.48 2.38
CA THR A 156 24.35 53.49 3.30
C THR A 156 24.41 52.61 4.56
N SER A 157 25.12 51.48 4.41
CA SER A 157 26.28 51.03 5.20
C SER A 157 26.51 51.62 6.60
N THR A 158 26.27 50.82 7.64
CA THR A 158 27.05 50.83 8.89
C THR A 158 27.33 49.40 9.35
N ALA A 159 28.57 49.19 9.82
CA ALA A 159 29.20 47.91 10.05
C ALA A 159 28.59 47.10 11.21
N LEU A 160 28.49 45.78 11.03
CA LEU A 160 28.15 44.82 12.08
C LEU A 160 29.35 44.61 13.03
N PRO A 161 29.16 44.64 14.36
CA PRO A 161 30.21 44.30 15.30
C PRO A 161 30.47 42.78 15.33
N VAL A 162 31.76 42.43 15.33
CA VAL A 162 32.27 41.06 15.48
C VAL A 162 31.97 40.52 16.88
N PRO A 163 31.32 39.35 17.04
CA PRO A 163 31.17 38.72 18.34
C PRO A 163 32.49 38.05 18.78
N PRO A 164 32.86 38.11 20.08
CA PRO A 164 34.07 37.46 20.60
C PRO A 164 33.94 35.92 20.57
N PRO A 165 35.07 35.18 20.62
CA PRO A 165 35.09 33.73 20.50
C PRO A 165 34.30 33.05 21.63
N ARG A 166 33.31 32.22 21.25
CA ARG A 166 32.53 31.40 22.17
C ARG A 166 33.41 30.28 22.73
N THR A 167 33.67 30.33 24.03
CA THR A 167 34.10 29.16 24.81
C THR A 167 32.97 28.12 24.85
N PRO A 168 33.27 26.82 24.69
CA PRO A 168 32.26 25.77 24.80
C PRO A 168 31.73 25.71 26.24
N PRO A 169 30.41 25.61 26.46
CA PRO A 169 29.88 25.39 27.80
C PRO A 169 30.29 23.99 28.31
N PRO A 170 30.52 23.82 29.62
CA PRO A 170 30.79 22.52 30.21
C PRO A 170 29.57 21.59 30.02
N PRO A 171 29.78 20.26 29.99
CA PRO A 171 28.70 19.31 29.77
C PRO A 171 27.67 19.48 30.89
N ALA A 172 26.48 19.95 30.52
CA ALA A 172 25.34 20.00 31.42
C ALA A 172 25.06 18.56 31.88
N ALA A 173 25.14 18.33 33.18
CA ALA A 173 24.62 17.13 33.80
C ALA A 173 23.16 16.98 33.35
N ARG A 174 22.84 15.81 32.81
CA ARG A 174 21.48 15.43 32.39
C ARG A 174 20.53 15.61 33.57
N SER A 175 19.87 16.76 33.66
CA SER A 175 18.62 16.89 34.39
C SER A 175 17.66 15.93 33.71
N ALA A 176 17.21 14.92 34.44
CA ALA A 176 16.18 14.01 33.99
C ALA A 176 14.97 14.85 33.54
N GLU A 177 14.65 14.78 32.25
CA GLU A 177 13.35 15.20 31.75
C GLU A 177 12.27 14.47 32.58
N PRO A 178 11.17 15.15 32.96
CA PRO A 178 10.04 14.46 33.55
C PRO A 178 9.61 13.36 32.58
N ALA A 179 9.56 12.12 33.07
CA ALA A 179 9.24 10.94 32.29
C ALA A 179 7.95 11.18 31.49
N ARG A 180 8.08 11.34 30.16
CA ARG A 180 6.94 11.25 29.24
C ARG A 180 6.26 9.91 29.52
N ALA A 181 4.94 9.95 29.74
CA ALA A 181 4.13 8.76 29.90
C ALA A 181 4.43 7.76 28.77
N PRO A 182 4.49 6.45 29.06
CA PRO A 182 4.86 5.48 28.04
C PRO A 182 3.83 5.54 26.92
N HIS A 183 4.28 5.84 25.70
CA HIS A 183 3.46 5.78 24.49
C HIS A 183 3.03 4.34 24.15
N THR A 184 2.78 3.44 25.11
CA THR A 184 2.52 2.00 24.85
C THR A 184 1.04 1.65 24.77
N ALA A 185 0.15 2.64 24.79
CA ALA A 185 -1.29 2.44 24.81
C ALA A 185 -2.04 3.53 24.02
N ALA A 186 -3.25 3.20 23.57
CA ALA A 186 -4.22 4.13 23.00
C ALA A 186 -4.50 5.30 23.96
N ARG A 187 -4.80 6.48 23.42
CA ARG A 187 -5.23 7.61 24.27
C ARG A 187 -6.54 7.28 24.95
N ARG A 188 -6.72 7.76 26.18
CA ARG A 188 -7.94 7.48 26.95
C ARG A 188 -9.19 7.99 26.24
N GLU A 189 -9.12 9.17 25.65
CA GLU A 189 -10.21 9.79 24.90
C GLU A 189 -10.59 8.98 23.65
N ASP A 190 -9.60 8.44 22.93
CA ASP A 190 -9.83 7.53 21.80
C ASP A 190 -10.58 6.29 22.28
N LEU A 191 -10.15 5.69 23.39
CA LEU A 191 -10.78 4.49 23.94
C LEU A 191 -12.23 4.75 24.39
N ASP A 192 -12.47 5.86 25.09
CA ASP A 192 -13.82 6.23 25.53
C ASP A 192 -14.74 6.47 24.30
N GLN A 193 -14.22 7.11 23.25
CA GLN A 193 -14.95 7.32 22.00
C GLN A 193 -15.20 6.01 21.24
N ILE A 194 -14.22 5.11 21.17
CA ILE A 194 -14.37 3.77 20.58
C ILE A 194 -15.52 3.04 21.27
N LEU A 195 -15.52 3.00 22.61
CA LEU A 195 -16.58 2.32 23.37
C LEU A 195 -17.96 2.94 23.11
N ALA A 196 -18.06 4.26 23.01
CA ALA A 196 -19.29 4.94 22.65
C ALA A 196 -19.77 4.57 21.23
N ASP A 197 -18.85 4.39 20.28
CA ASP A 197 -19.16 3.99 18.91
C ASP A 197 -19.63 2.54 18.82
N LEU A 198 -19.03 1.63 19.59
CA LEU A 198 -19.48 0.24 19.68
C LEU A 198 -20.93 0.14 20.15
N ALA A 199 -21.35 1.01 21.08
CA ALA A 199 -22.72 1.06 21.59
C ALA A 199 -23.74 1.56 20.55
N LEU A 200 -23.31 2.12 19.42
CA LEU A 200 -24.22 2.49 18.33
C LEU A 200 -24.74 1.25 17.59
N ALA A 201 -23.97 0.16 17.54
CA ALA A 201 -24.42 -1.10 16.95
C ALA A 201 -25.66 -1.65 17.68
N ASP A 202 -25.72 -1.45 19.01
CA ASP A 202 -26.83 -1.88 19.87
C ASP A 202 -28.15 -1.14 19.56
N ARG A 203 -28.13 -0.10 18.70
CA ARG A 203 -29.32 0.63 18.23
C ARG A 203 -29.90 0.06 16.94
N LEU A 204 -29.21 -0.86 16.27
CA LEU A 204 -29.70 -1.50 15.06
C LEU A 204 -30.95 -2.34 15.38
N PRO A 205 -31.93 -2.44 14.48
CA PRO A 205 -33.10 -3.28 14.73
C PRO A 205 -32.73 -4.77 14.69
N PHE A 206 -33.46 -5.59 15.44
CA PHE A 206 -33.42 -7.04 15.26
C PHE A 206 -34.10 -7.41 13.95
N ILE A 207 -33.42 -8.20 13.13
CA ILE A 207 -33.89 -8.62 11.81
C ILE A 207 -33.83 -10.12 11.63
N ALA A 208 -34.63 -10.65 10.71
CA ALA A 208 -34.48 -12.01 10.23
C ALA A 208 -33.23 -12.13 9.36
N ALA A 209 -32.68 -13.35 9.28
CA ALA A 209 -31.58 -13.63 8.36
C ALA A 209 -32.00 -13.36 6.90
N PRO A 210 -31.10 -12.78 6.08
CA PRO A 210 -31.33 -12.63 4.64
C PRO A 210 -31.43 -14.00 3.95
N GLU A 211 -32.06 -14.02 2.79
CA GLU A 211 -32.11 -15.20 1.95
C GLU A 211 -30.70 -15.54 1.42
N PRO A 212 -30.23 -16.80 1.53
CA PRO A 212 -28.87 -17.18 1.12
C PRO A 212 -28.81 -17.40 -0.40
N LEU A 213 -28.97 -16.33 -1.18
CA LEU A 213 -28.90 -16.35 -2.65
C LEU A 213 -27.77 -15.47 -3.17
N PRO A 214 -27.05 -15.88 -4.24
CA PRO A 214 -26.05 -15.03 -4.86
C PRO A 214 -26.63 -13.66 -5.24
N PRO A 215 -25.98 -12.54 -4.85
CA PRO A 215 -26.57 -11.21 -4.95
C PRO A 215 -26.59 -10.74 -6.41
N ARG A 216 -27.73 -10.19 -6.85
CA ARG A 216 -27.91 -9.64 -8.21
C ARG A 216 -27.88 -8.12 -8.23
N ARG A 217 -28.10 -7.46 -7.10
CA ARG A 217 -28.03 -6.01 -6.93
C ARG A 217 -27.13 -5.69 -5.74
N ILE A 218 -25.94 -5.17 -6.02
CA ILE A 218 -24.92 -4.95 -4.99
C ILE A 218 -24.63 -3.46 -4.86
N LEU A 219 -24.65 -2.93 -3.65
CA LEU A 219 -24.05 -1.63 -3.38
C LEU A 219 -22.56 -1.81 -3.10
N LEU A 220 -21.71 -1.14 -3.87
CA LEU A 220 -20.27 -1.09 -3.67
C LEU A 220 -19.86 0.33 -3.25
N THR A 221 -19.27 0.45 -2.06
CA THR A 221 -18.58 1.69 -1.66
C THR A 221 -17.10 1.61 -2.00
N GLY A 222 -16.45 2.75 -2.21
CA GLY A 222 -14.99 2.77 -2.43
C GLY A 222 -14.55 2.32 -3.82
N ALA A 223 -15.46 2.29 -4.80
CA ALA A 223 -15.19 1.87 -6.18
C ALA A 223 -14.09 2.72 -6.88
N THR A 224 -13.84 3.94 -6.40
CA THR A 224 -12.75 4.82 -6.90
C THR A 224 -11.40 4.56 -6.23
N GLY A 225 -11.34 3.72 -5.20
CA GLY A 225 -10.10 3.32 -4.53
C GLY A 225 -9.44 2.12 -5.22
N PHE A 226 -8.18 1.83 -4.87
CA PHE A 226 -7.39 0.79 -5.51
C PHE A 226 -8.09 -0.58 -5.49
N LEU A 227 -8.32 -1.16 -4.30
CA LEU A 227 -9.00 -2.46 -4.18
C LEU A 227 -10.43 -2.41 -4.75
N GLY A 228 -11.19 -1.34 -4.45
CA GLY A 228 -12.59 -1.22 -4.89
C GLY A 228 -12.75 -1.18 -6.41
N SER A 229 -11.82 -0.56 -7.14
CA SER A 229 -11.79 -0.56 -8.61
C SER A 229 -11.57 -1.96 -9.19
N HIS A 230 -10.68 -2.75 -8.57
CA HIS A 230 -10.46 -4.15 -8.98
C HIS A 230 -11.67 -5.04 -8.64
N MET A 231 -12.22 -4.89 -7.42
CA MET A 231 -13.41 -5.63 -6.99
C MET A 231 -14.62 -5.33 -7.87
N LEU A 232 -14.82 -4.08 -8.29
CA LEU A 232 -15.89 -3.73 -9.23
C LEU A 232 -15.80 -4.59 -10.50
N LEU A 233 -14.61 -4.68 -11.10
CA LEU A 233 -14.44 -5.47 -12.33
C LEU A 233 -14.57 -6.96 -12.09
N ASP A 234 -14.09 -7.49 -10.97
CA ASP A 234 -14.23 -8.91 -10.67
C ASP A 234 -15.69 -9.28 -10.36
N LEU A 235 -16.44 -8.42 -9.67
CA LEU A 235 -17.89 -8.58 -9.49
C LEU A 235 -18.59 -8.65 -10.85
N LEU A 236 -18.26 -7.75 -11.78
CA LEU A 236 -18.85 -7.76 -13.12
C LEU A 236 -18.44 -8.98 -13.94
N ARG A 237 -17.20 -9.47 -13.81
CA ARG A 237 -16.69 -10.62 -14.59
C ARG A 237 -17.20 -11.96 -14.09
N HIS A 238 -17.47 -12.06 -12.79
CA HIS A 238 -17.68 -13.35 -12.13
C HIS A 238 -19.04 -13.47 -11.45
N SER A 239 -19.94 -12.53 -11.72
CA SER A 239 -21.35 -12.61 -11.34
C SER A 239 -22.21 -11.97 -12.42
N ASP A 240 -23.53 -12.14 -12.31
CA ASP A 240 -24.54 -11.42 -13.11
C ASP A 240 -25.07 -10.17 -12.38
N ALA A 241 -24.39 -9.70 -11.32
CA ALA A 241 -24.84 -8.58 -10.52
C ALA A 241 -24.81 -7.23 -11.25
N HIS A 242 -25.83 -6.41 -11.03
CA HIS A 242 -25.79 -4.98 -11.28
C HIS A 242 -25.21 -4.27 -10.06
N VAL A 243 -24.19 -3.43 -10.26
CA VAL A 243 -23.44 -2.81 -9.17
C VAL A 243 -23.75 -1.33 -9.04
N TYR A 244 -24.31 -0.93 -7.90
CA TYR A 244 -24.51 0.46 -7.52
C TYR A 244 -23.22 0.98 -6.87
N CYS A 245 -22.55 1.93 -7.51
CA CYS A 245 -21.29 2.48 -7.02
C CYS A 245 -21.55 3.80 -6.30
N LEU A 246 -21.35 3.85 -4.98
CA LEU A 246 -21.42 5.09 -4.21
C LEU A 246 -20.13 5.90 -4.41
N VAL A 247 -20.24 7.11 -4.95
CA VAL A 247 -19.10 7.96 -5.31
C VAL A 247 -19.32 9.39 -4.81
N ARG A 248 -18.31 9.97 -4.16
CA ARG A 248 -18.34 11.37 -3.71
C ARG A 248 -18.21 12.30 -4.91
N ALA A 249 -19.30 13.00 -5.24
CA ALA A 249 -19.36 14.02 -6.27
C ALA A 249 -20.60 14.90 -6.07
N ALA A 250 -20.64 16.05 -6.73
CA ALA A 250 -21.77 16.98 -6.67
C ALA A 250 -23.05 16.41 -7.31
N ASP A 251 -22.90 15.65 -8.39
CA ASP A 251 -23.99 15.08 -9.17
C ASP A 251 -23.58 13.76 -9.85
N GLU A 252 -24.53 13.14 -10.56
CA GLU A 252 -24.33 11.85 -11.24
C GLU A 252 -23.29 11.93 -12.38
N GLU A 253 -23.20 13.05 -13.11
CA GLU A 253 -22.25 13.20 -14.21
C GLU A 253 -20.81 13.29 -13.68
N ALA A 254 -20.60 14.13 -12.66
CA ALA A 254 -19.32 14.25 -11.97
C ALA A 254 -18.93 12.92 -11.31
N ALA A 255 -19.89 12.18 -10.74
CA ALA A 255 -19.66 10.88 -10.15
C ALA A 255 -19.18 9.85 -11.20
N GLN A 256 -19.83 9.80 -12.36
CA GLN A 256 -19.44 8.93 -13.47
C GLN A 256 -18.06 9.29 -14.02
N ALA A 257 -17.76 10.58 -14.18
CA ALA A 257 -16.46 11.05 -14.63
C ALA A 257 -15.36 10.62 -13.64
N ARG A 258 -15.59 10.83 -12.34
CA ARG A 258 -14.65 10.44 -11.27
C ARG A 258 -14.39 8.93 -11.23
N LEU A 259 -15.42 8.10 -11.37
CA LEU A 259 -15.26 6.65 -11.41
C LEU A 259 -14.50 6.19 -12.67
N GLY A 260 -14.83 6.77 -13.82
CA GLY A 260 -14.13 6.49 -15.06
C GLY A 260 -12.64 6.86 -14.99
N GLU A 261 -12.32 7.99 -14.37
CA GLU A 261 -10.93 8.42 -14.19
C GLU A 261 -10.16 7.52 -13.22
N ALA A 262 -10.77 7.12 -12.10
CA ALA A 262 -10.17 6.18 -11.17
C ALA A 262 -9.84 4.83 -11.83
N LEU A 263 -10.73 4.28 -12.65
CA LEU A 263 -10.45 3.03 -13.36
C LEU A 263 -9.31 3.22 -14.38
N ARG A 264 -9.28 4.33 -15.13
CA ARG A 264 -8.21 4.60 -16.10
C ARG A 264 -6.85 4.78 -15.44
N SER A 265 -6.77 5.43 -14.27
CA SER A 265 -5.50 5.64 -13.56
C SER A 265 -4.84 4.32 -13.16
N TYR A 266 -5.65 3.30 -12.82
CA TYR A 266 -5.19 1.93 -12.58
C TYR A 266 -5.10 1.06 -13.85
N ARG A 267 -5.22 1.66 -15.05
CA ARG A 267 -5.25 0.97 -16.36
C ARG A 267 -6.33 -0.10 -16.47
N LEU A 268 -7.46 0.12 -15.81
CA LEU A 268 -8.63 -0.75 -15.83
C LEU A 268 -9.63 -0.27 -16.90
N PRO A 269 -10.36 -1.19 -17.55
CA PRO A 269 -11.30 -0.85 -18.60
C PRO A 269 -12.47 0.00 -18.11
N TRP A 270 -12.75 1.09 -18.82
CA TRP A 270 -13.97 1.89 -18.69
C TRP A 270 -14.79 1.82 -19.99
N SER A 271 -15.27 0.62 -20.30
CA SER A 271 -15.99 0.33 -21.54
C SER A 271 -17.50 0.58 -21.43
N THR A 272 -18.19 0.58 -22.56
CA THR A 272 -19.68 0.61 -22.58
C THR A 272 -20.29 -0.63 -21.91
N GLU A 273 -19.62 -1.77 -21.96
CA GLU A 273 -20.06 -3.00 -21.29
C GLU A 273 -20.04 -2.85 -19.76
N VAL A 274 -18.95 -2.31 -19.20
CA VAL A 274 -18.85 -1.98 -17.77
C VAL A 274 -19.97 -1.01 -17.38
N ARG A 275 -20.14 0.07 -18.14
CA ARG A 275 -21.16 1.11 -17.85
C ARG A 275 -22.60 0.61 -17.88
N ARG A 276 -22.91 -0.46 -18.63
CA ARG A 276 -24.26 -1.04 -18.71
C ARG A 276 -24.68 -1.81 -17.47
N ARG A 277 -23.72 -2.29 -16.67
CA ARG A 277 -23.96 -3.12 -15.48
C ARG A 277 -23.71 -2.37 -14.17
N ILE A 278 -23.57 -1.04 -14.23
CA ILE A 278 -23.35 -0.21 -13.06
C ILE A 278 -24.33 0.95 -13.03
N THR A 279 -24.66 1.40 -11.81
CA THR A 279 -25.32 2.68 -11.57
C THR A 279 -24.44 3.48 -10.62
N VAL A 280 -23.99 4.67 -11.03
CA VAL A 280 -23.15 5.52 -10.18
C VAL A 280 -24.03 6.47 -9.39
N LEU A 281 -23.92 6.43 -8.06
CA LEU A 281 -24.72 7.21 -7.12
C LEU A 281 -23.84 8.29 -6.48
N PRO A 282 -24.12 9.59 -6.68
CA PRO A 282 -23.47 10.65 -5.92
C PRO A 282 -23.88 10.52 -4.45
N GLY A 283 -22.90 10.32 -3.57
CA GLY A 283 -23.13 10.18 -2.14
C GLY A 283 -21.83 10.07 -1.36
N ASP A 284 -21.94 10.18 -0.04
CA ASP A 284 -20.83 10.19 0.89
C ASP A 284 -21.15 9.35 2.13
N ILE A 285 -20.30 8.37 2.41
CA ILE A 285 -20.43 7.47 3.55
C ILE A 285 -20.34 8.22 4.90
N ARG A 286 -19.74 9.41 4.93
CA ARG A 286 -19.63 10.27 6.13
C ARG A 286 -20.97 10.88 6.54
N HIS A 287 -21.96 10.91 5.65
CA HIS A 287 -23.24 11.56 5.89
C HIS A 287 -24.34 10.57 6.26
N PRO A 288 -25.36 11.01 7.04
CA PRO A 288 -26.55 10.20 7.29
C PRO A 288 -27.16 9.70 5.97
N ARG A 289 -27.63 8.45 5.97
CA ARG A 289 -28.14 7.78 4.77
C ARG A 289 -27.19 7.82 3.56
N LEU A 290 -25.88 7.83 3.81
CA LEU A 290 -24.83 7.88 2.78
C LEU A 290 -24.89 9.13 1.89
N GLY A 291 -25.48 10.22 2.40
CA GLY A 291 -25.72 11.44 1.63
C GLY A 291 -26.84 11.31 0.57
N LEU A 292 -27.60 10.22 0.59
CA LEU A 292 -28.68 9.96 -0.35
C LEU A 292 -30.00 10.63 0.09
N SER A 293 -30.85 10.92 -0.89
CA SER A 293 -32.23 11.33 -0.63
C SER A 293 -33.01 10.20 0.05
N GLN A 294 -34.05 10.54 0.81
CA GLN A 294 -34.90 9.54 1.47
C GLN A 294 -35.52 8.56 0.47
N GLY A 295 -35.92 9.05 -0.72
CA GLY A 295 -36.47 8.21 -1.78
C GLY A 295 -35.46 7.17 -2.27
N ARG A 296 -34.24 7.61 -2.58
CA ARG A 296 -33.16 6.72 -3.04
C ARG A 296 -32.73 5.73 -1.95
N TRP A 297 -32.66 6.18 -0.70
CA TRP A 297 -32.40 5.30 0.44
C TRP A 297 -33.45 4.18 0.56
N ASN A 298 -34.73 4.53 0.49
CA ASN A 298 -35.82 3.56 0.57
C ASN A 298 -35.80 2.58 -0.61
N GLU A 299 -35.55 3.08 -1.83
CA GLU A 299 -35.37 2.24 -3.03
C GLU A 299 -34.27 1.19 -2.79
N LEU A 300 -33.07 1.62 -2.40
CA LEU A 300 -31.95 0.72 -2.14
C LEU A 300 -32.22 -0.25 -0.99
N ALA A 301 -32.90 0.19 0.06
CA ALA A 301 -33.26 -0.66 1.20
C ALA A 301 -34.15 -1.85 0.79
N HIS A 302 -35.00 -1.67 -0.23
CA HIS A 302 -35.88 -2.73 -0.75
C HIS A 302 -35.25 -3.53 -1.89
N GLU A 303 -34.44 -2.90 -2.74
CA GLU A 303 -33.95 -3.52 -3.97
C GLU A 303 -32.62 -4.24 -3.85
N LEU A 304 -31.73 -3.81 -2.95
CA LEU A 304 -30.40 -4.41 -2.84
C LEU A 304 -30.48 -5.85 -2.31
N ASP A 305 -29.65 -6.72 -2.87
CA ASP A 305 -29.42 -8.09 -2.42
C ASP A 305 -28.20 -8.21 -1.51
N GLY A 306 -27.27 -7.25 -1.56
CA GLY A 306 -26.07 -7.25 -0.73
C GLY A 306 -25.34 -5.91 -0.74
N ILE A 307 -24.52 -5.69 0.28
CA ILE A 307 -23.70 -4.47 0.43
C ILE A 307 -22.24 -4.89 0.59
N VAL A 308 -21.34 -4.24 -0.16
CA VAL A 308 -19.89 -4.42 -0.09
C VAL A 308 -19.26 -3.10 0.33
N GLY A 309 -18.82 -3.05 1.59
CA GLY A 309 -18.17 -1.89 2.19
C GLY A 309 -16.65 -1.93 2.00
N VAL A 310 -16.13 -1.24 0.98
CA VAL A 310 -14.68 -1.09 0.74
C VAL A 310 -14.17 0.31 1.13
N ALA A 311 -15.05 1.31 1.12
CA ALA A 311 -14.65 2.69 1.42
C ALA A 311 -14.07 2.82 2.84
N ALA A 312 -12.85 3.33 2.91
CA ALA A 312 -12.20 3.73 4.15
C ALA A 312 -11.25 4.90 3.84
N ALA A 313 -11.09 5.80 4.81
CA ALA A 313 -9.97 6.71 4.86
C ALA A 313 -8.75 5.94 5.40
N VAL A 314 -7.70 5.84 4.57
CA VAL A 314 -6.45 5.18 4.92
C VAL A 314 -5.38 6.26 5.07
N ASP A 315 -5.06 6.61 6.29
CA ASP A 315 -3.99 7.56 6.62
C ASP A 315 -3.40 7.19 7.97
N PHE A 316 -2.11 6.86 7.98
CA PHE A 316 -1.40 6.42 9.19
C PHE A 316 -0.93 7.57 10.08
N LEU A 317 -1.09 8.81 9.63
CA LEU A 317 -0.74 10.00 10.37
C LEU A 317 -1.94 10.61 11.11
N ARG A 318 -3.16 10.15 10.78
CA ARG A 318 -4.42 10.64 11.36
C ARG A 318 -4.85 9.77 12.53
N GLY A 319 -5.26 10.41 13.62
CA GLY A 319 -5.87 9.79 14.79
C GLY A 319 -7.30 9.28 14.56
N TYR A 320 -7.83 8.60 15.58
CA TYR A 320 -9.13 7.94 15.53
C TYR A 320 -10.27 8.88 15.14
N GLN A 321 -10.41 10.02 15.82
CA GLN A 321 -11.51 10.97 15.66
C GLN A 321 -11.65 11.43 14.22
N SER A 322 -10.51 11.61 13.55
CA SER A 322 -10.47 12.07 12.18
C SER A 322 -10.92 11.04 11.16
N LEU A 323 -10.58 9.76 11.39
CA LEU A 323 -10.94 8.67 10.49
C LEU A 323 -12.33 8.09 10.83
N ARG A 324 -12.82 8.31 12.05
CA ARG A 324 -14.07 7.79 12.62
C ARG A 324 -15.28 7.97 11.72
N ALA A 325 -15.47 9.17 11.14
CA ALA A 325 -16.64 9.47 10.32
C ALA A 325 -16.74 8.55 9.09
N SER A 326 -15.61 8.25 8.45
CA SER A 326 -15.58 7.39 7.26
C SER A 326 -15.55 5.91 7.64
N ASN A 327 -14.68 5.55 8.58
CA ASN A 327 -14.32 4.15 8.82
C ASN A 327 -15.28 3.45 9.79
N VAL A 328 -15.81 4.17 10.78
CA VAL A 328 -16.66 3.60 11.85
C VAL A 328 -18.12 3.97 11.61
N LEU A 329 -18.44 5.26 11.60
CA LEU A 329 -19.82 5.71 11.40
C LEU A 329 -20.35 5.37 10.02
N GLY A 330 -19.52 5.54 8.98
CA GLY A 330 -19.88 5.13 7.63
C GLY A 330 -20.19 3.63 7.53
N THR A 331 -19.41 2.79 8.21
CA THR A 331 -19.64 1.35 8.28
C THR A 331 -20.94 1.01 9.02
N LEU A 332 -21.25 1.71 10.11
CA LEU A 332 -22.53 1.58 10.82
C LEU A 332 -23.72 2.02 9.95
N ALA A 333 -23.58 3.08 9.16
CA ALA A 333 -24.61 3.50 8.20
C ALA A 333 -24.86 2.44 7.11
N LEU A 334 -23.84 1.67 6.72
CA LEU A 334 -24.02 0.51 5.84
C LEU A 334 -24.77 -0.62 6.55
N ALA A 335 -24.51 -0.86 7.84
CA ALA A 335 -25.26 -1.81 8.64
C ALA A 335 -26.73 -1.38 8.82
N GLU A 336 -27.00 -0.09 9.00
CA GLU A 336 -28.36 0.47 9.00
C GLU A 336 -29.08 0.18 7.67
N LEU A 337 -28.41 0.37 6.53
CA LEU A 337 -28.98 0.04 5.21
C LEU A 337 -29.17 -1.48 5.01
N ALA A 338 -28.27 -2.29 5.58
CA ALA A 338 -28.36 -3.75 5.54
C ALA A 338 -29.59 -4.25 6.29
N ALA A 339 -29.92 -3.60 7.41
CA ALA A 339 -31.08 -3.91 8.24
C ALA A 339 -32.39 -3.27 7.73
N ALA A 340 -32.31 -2.17 6.98
CA ALA A 340 -33.47 -1.45 6.48
C ALA A 340 -34.19 -2.21 5.35
N GLY A 341 -35.53 -2.16 5.37
CA GLY A 341 -36.36 -2.76 4.32
C GLY A 341 -36.25 -4.29 4.34
N ARG A 342 -35.63 -4.86 3.30
CA ARG A 342 -35.34 -6.30 3.24
C ARG A 342 -33.95 -6.56 3.83
N PRO A 343 -33.79 -7.49 4.79
CA PRO A 343 -32.47 -7.89 5.29
C PRO A 343 -31.55 -8.32 4.15
N LYS A 344 -30.28 -7.89 4.20
CA LYS A 344 -29.27 -8.22 3.19
C LYS A 344 -27.89 -8.38 3.85
N PRO A 345 -27.03 -9.28 3.35
CA PRO A 345 -25.67 -9.44 3.87
C PRO A 345 -24.83 -8.16 3.67
N LEU A 346 -23.95 -7.90 4.64
CA LEU A 346 -22.94 -6.85 4.60
C LEU A 346 -21.54 -7.51 4.56
N HIS A 347 -20.82 -7.31 3.46
CA HIS A 347 -19.44 -7.72 3.33
C HIS A 347 -18.54 -6.51 3.59
N HIS A 348 -17.83 -6.53 4.72
CA HIS A 348 -16.96 -5.44 5.13
C HIS A 348 -15.50 -5.79 4.82
N ILE A 349 -14.85 -4.98 3.98
CA ILE A 349 -13.40 -5.04 3.81
C ILE A 349 -12.77 -4.40 5.05
N SER A 350 -12.35 -5.24 5.98
CA SER A 350 -11.56 -4.90 7.16
C SER A 350 -10.06 -4.82 6.81
N SER A 351 -9.17 -5.24 7.70
CA SER A 351 -7.73 -5.37 7.51
C SER A 351 -7.16 -6.26 8.62
N ILE A 352 -6.05 -6.95 8.39
CA ILE A 352 -5.30 -7.60 9.49
C ILE A 352 -4.76 -6.58 10.51
N ALA A 353 -4.81 -5.27 10.20
CA ALA A 353 -4.49 -4.18 11.12
C ALA A 353 -5.32 -4.19 12.41
N VAL A 354 -6.46 -4.90 12.43
CA VAL A 354 -7.23 -5.15 13.66
C VAL A 354 -6.44 -5.92 14.72
N PHE A 355 -5.34 -6.57 14.33
CA PHE A 355 -4.42 -7.32 15.18
C PHE A 355 -3.09 -6.60 15.44
N ASN A 356 -2.94 -5.33 15.06
CA ASN A 356 -1.65 -4.64 15.03
C ASN A 356 -1.18 -4.15 16.42
N GLU A 357 -1.26 -5.02 17.43
CA GLU A 357 -0.67 -4.80 18.75
C GLU A 357 0.80 -5.27 18.77
N VAL A 358 1.66 -4.52 19.47
CA VAL A 358 3.06 -4.92 19.66
C VAL A 358 3.11 -6.19 20.51
N GLY A 359 3.78 -7.24 20.01
CA GLY A 359 3.97 -8.49 20.72
C GLY A 359 2.85 -9.52 20.54
N ILE A 360 1.94 -9.32 19.58
CA ILE A 360 0.91 -10.30 19.26
C ILE A 360 1.51 -11.67 18.89
N THR A 361 0.84 -12.74 19.31
CA THR A 361 1.34 -14.12 19.13
C THR A 361 0.70 -14.85 17.96
N SER A 362 -0.53 -14.50 17.58
CA SER A 362 -1.27 -15.12 16.47
C SER A 362 -2.16 -14.09 15.76
N MET A 363 -2.47 -14.37 14.48
CA MET A 363 -3.34 -13.57 13.63
C MET A 363 -4.22 -14.52 12.80
N GLY A 364 -5.11 -15.25 13.47
CA GLY A 364 -6.07 -16.18 12.89
C GLY A 364 -7.39 -15.54 12.48
N GLU A 365 -8.17 -16.27 11.68
CA GLU A 365 -9.50 -15.82 11.25
C GLU A 365 -10.48 -15.73 12.43
N ASP A 366 -10.38 -16.67 13.37
CA ASP A 366 -11.23 -16.76 14.57
C ASP A 366 -10.54 -16.25 15.84
N ASP A 367 -9.33 -15.67 15.71
CA ASP A 367 -8.63 -15.08 16.85
C ASP A 367 -9.44 -13.90 17.42
N PRO A 368 -9.48 -13.75 18.75
CA PRO A 368 -10.27 -12.71 19.38
C PRO A 368 -9.73 -11.32 19.06
N LEU A 369 -10.63 -10.41 18.68
CA LEU A 369 -10.33 -8.98 18.60
C LEU A 369 -10.29 -8.37 20.01
N ALA A 370 -9.20 -8.62 20.73
CA ALA A 370 -8.96 -8.10 22.06
C ALA A 370 -8.14 -6.79 22.03
N HIS A 371 -8.02 -6.15 23.20
CA HIS A 371 -7.03 -5.11 23.47
C HIS A 371 -7.04 -3.86 22.57
N ALA A 372 -8.20 -3.21 22.40
CA ALA A 372 -8.27 -1.90 21.75
C ALA A 372 -7.32 -0.86 22.38
N ASP A 373 -7.02 -1.01 23.67
CA ASP A 373 -6.08 -0.17 24.43
C ASP A 373 -4.63 -0.29 23.95
N ARG A 374 -4.28 -1.30 23.16
CA ARG A 374 -2.92 -1.51 22.64
C ARG A 374 -2.75 -1.09 21.18
N LEU A 375 -3.83 -0.71 20.50
CA LEU A 375 -3.78 -0.16 19.16
C LEU A 375 -3.46 1.34 19.25
N ILE A 376 -2.39 1.76 18.56
CA ILE A 376 -1.87 3.13 18.69
C ILE A 376 -2.19 3.98 17.46
N ALA A 377 -2.11 3.40 16.26
CA ALA A 377 -2.44 4.14 15.04
C ALA A 377 -3.95 4.32 14.91
N GLY A 378 -4.39 5.53 14.57
CA GLY A 378 -5.81 5.85 14.40
C GLY A 378 -6.49 4.99 13.33
N TYR A 379 -5.77 4.66 12.25
CA TYR A 379 -6.26 3.72 11.23
C TYR A 379 -6.60 2.35 11.84
N ASP A 380 -5.66 1.73 12.55
CA ASP A 380 -5.85 0.41 13.18
C ASP A 380 -7.03 0.43 14.16
N GLN A 381 -7.09 1.46 15.00
CA GLN A 381 -8.18 1.68 15.95
C GLN A 381 -9.54 1.78 15.25
N THR A 382 -9.65 2.53 14.14
CA THR A 382 -10.91 2.64 13.40
C THR A 382 -11.32 1.36 12.68
N LYS A 383 -10.38 0.58 12.15
CA LYS A 383 -10.68 -0.73 11.54
C LYS A 383 -11.14 -1.72 12.60
N TRP A 384 -10.48 -1.74 13.75
CA TRP A 384 -10.89 -2.56 14.90
C TRP A 384 -12.28 -2.17 15.39
N ALA A 385 -12.53 -0.88 15.61
CA ALA A 385 -13.83 -0.39 16.11
C ALA A 385 -14.97 -0.71 15.14
N ALA A 386 -14.76 -0.50 13.84
CA ALA A 386 -15.75 -0.84 12.81
C ALA A 386 -16.06 -2.34 12.80
N GLU A 387 -15.04 -3.20 12.83
CA GLU A 387 -15.25 -4.65 12.80
C GLU A 387 -15.93 -5.15 14.07
N VAL A 388 -15.53 -4.68 15.25
CA VAL A 388 -16.17 -5.06 16.53
C VAL A 388 -17.61 -4.56 16.61
N ALA A 389 -17.89 -3.35 16.14
CA ALA A 389 -19.27 -2.84 16.06
C ALA A 389 -20.13 -3.70 15.13
N LEU A 390 -19.61 -4.09 13.98
CA LEU A 390 -20.32 -4.98 13.07
C LEU A 390 -20.49 -6.41 13.60
N ARG A 391 -19.53 -6.91 14.38
CA ARG A 391 -19.67 -8.19 15.09
C ARG A 391 -20.84 -8.14 16.07
N ARG A 392 -20.98 -7.07 16.84
CA ARG A 392 -22.17 -6.85 17.69
C ARG A 392 -23.45 -6.80 16.89
N ALA A 393 -23.43 -6.20 15.71
CA ALA A 393 -24.59 -6.18 14.83
C ALA A 393 -25.05 -7.60 14.39
N ARG A 394 -24.16 -8.61 14.42
CA ARG A 394 -24.53 -10.01 14.19
C ARG A 394 -25.50 -10.52 15.27
N ASP A 395 -25.39 -10.05 16.51
CA ASP A 395 -26.30 -10.41 17.60
C ASP A 395 -27.74 -9.94 17.33
N HIS A 396 -27.90 -8.96 16.44
CA HIS A 396 -29.19 -8.44 15.99
C HIS A 396 -29.71 -9.14 14.73
N GLY A 397 -29.05 -10.20 14.28
CA GLY A 397 -29.44 -11.01 13.11
C GLY A 397 -28.84 -10.54 11.78
N LEU A 398 -27.98 -9.51 11.76
CA LEU A 398 -27.28 -9.13 10.53
C LEU A 398 -26.25 -10.19 10.15
N ILE A 399 -26.20 -10.52 8.86
CA ILE A 399 -25.13 -11.33 8.31
C ILE A 399 -24.00 -10.40 7.87
N VAL A 400 -22.96 -10.33 8.70
CA VAL A 400 -21.75 -9.57 8.39
C VAL A 400 -20.62 -10.53 8.04
N THR A 401 -19.93 -10.30 6.92
CA THR A 401 -18.70 -11.03 6.55
C THR A 401 -17.52 -10.08 6.62
N ALA A 402 -16.51 -10.38 7.43
CA ALA A 402 -15.30 -9.56 7.50
C ALA A 402 -14.21 -10.15 6.60
N LEU A 403 -13.73 -9.35 5.66
CA LEU A 403 -12.65 -9.71 4.75
C LEU A 403 -11.43 -8.88 5.14
N ARG A 404 -10.35 -9.51 5.59
CA ARG A 404 -9.16 -8.87 6.18
C ARG A 404 -7.94 -9.00 5.27
N PRO A 405 -7.76 -8.11 4.28
CA PRO A 405 -6.51 -8.01 3.56
C PRO A 405 -5.32 -7.71 4.47
N GLY A 406 -4.15 -8.19 4.05
CA GLY A 406 -2.86 -7.68 4.50
C GLY A 406 -2.44 -6.43 3.75
N GLY A 407 -1.12 -6.26 3.55
CA GLY A 407 -0.64 -5.32 2.54
C GLY A 407 -1.11 -5.74 1.16
N ILE A 408 -1.62 -4.79 0.37
CA ILE A 408 -2.14 -5.07 -0.96
C ILE A 408 -1.07 -4.70 -1.99
N GLY A 409 -0.44 -5.74 -2.54
CA GLY A 409 0.53 -5.63 -3.61
C GLY A 409 -0.11 -5.22 -4.94
N GLY A 410 0.74 -4.84 -5.89
CA GLY A 410 0.31 -4.52 -7.24
C GLY A 410 -0.24 -5.72 -8.00
N HIS A 411 -0.99 -5.43 -9.07
CA HIS A 411 -1.60 -6.44 -9.91
C HIS A 411 -0.54 -7.22 -10.69
N THR A 412 -0.54 -8.55 -10.56
CA THR A 412 0.53 -9.42 -11.09
C THR A 412 0.74 -9.33 -12.61
N ARG A 413 -0.32 -9.09 -13.38
CA ARG A 413 -0.28 -8.97 -14.85
C ARG A 413 -0.13 -7.54 -15.38
N THR A 414 -0.84 -6.56 -14.82
CA THR A 414 -0.85 -5.18 -15.35
C THR A 414 0.19 -4.28 -14.70
N GLY A 415 0.70 -4.66 -13.52
CA GLY A 415 1.60 -3.86 -12.70
C GLY A 415 0.92 -2.68 -12.01
N ALA A 416 -0.42 -2.55 -12.11
CA ALA A 416 -1.16 -1.49 -11.44
C ALA A 416 -0.94 -1.57 -9.91
N TYR A 417 -0.64 -0.44 -9.28
CA TYR A 417 -0.37 -0.33 -7.86
C TYR A 417 -0.93 0.98 -7.34
N ASN A 418 -1.07 1.09 -6.01
CA ASN A 418 -1.40 2.35 -5.36
C ASN A 418 -0.12 3.10 -4.97
N PRO A 419 0.19 4.26 -5.57
CA PRO A 419 1.41 5.02 -5.26
C PRO A 419 1.41 5.64 -3.86
N GLN A 420 0.23 5.80 -3.25
CA GLN A 420 0.08 6.35 -1.90
C GLN A 420 0.04 5.25 -0.82
N ASP A 421 0.26 3.98 -1.19
CA ASP A 421 0.29 2.87 -0.23
C ASP A 421 1.65 2.73 0.46
N LEU A 422 1.64 2.41 1.76
CA LEU A 422 2.86 2.20 2.53
C LEU A 422 3.72 1.06 1.97
N SER A 423 3.09 -0.04 1.52
CA SER A 423 3.80 -1.19 0.95
C SER A 423 4.49 -0.80 -0.36
N SER A 424 3.81 -0.03 -1.22
CA SER A 424 4.41 0.51 -2.45
C SER A 424 5.60 1.43 -2.16
N GLY A 425 5.47 2.30 -1.15
CA GLY A 425 6.55 3.18 -0.70
C GLY A 425 7.76 2.39 -0.19
N LEU A 426 7.55 1.39 0.67
CA LEU A 426 8.60 0.53 1.19
C LEU A 426 9.31 -0.26 0.09
N VAL A 427 8.56 -0.92 -0.80
CA VAL A 427 9.12 -1.66 -1.95
C VAL A 427 9.95 -0.74 -2.86
N SER A 428 9.49 0.50 -3.09
CA SER A 428 10.23 1.50 -3.85
C SER A 428 11.55 1.88 -3.15
N ALA A 429 11.50 2.14 -1.85
CA ALA A 429 12.69 2.43 -1.04
C ALA A 429 13.68 1.26 -1.04
N PHE A 430 13.19 0.02 -0.93
CA PHE A 430 14.03 -1.18 -0.97
C PHE A 430 14.77 -1.32 -2.29
N GLY A 431 14.05 -1.18 -3.41
CA GLY A 431 14.64 -1.27 -4.75
C GLY A 431 15.63 -0.15 -5.03
N ARG A 432 15.33 1.09 -4.58
CA ARG A 432 16.16 2.27 -4.84
C ARG A 432 17.40 2.34 -3.96
N PHE A 433 17.25 2.14 -2.65
CA PHE A 433 18.35 2.26 -1.69
C PHE A 433 19.13 0.96 -1.51
N ARG A 434 18.62 -0.15 -2.07
CA ARG A 434 19.22 -1.48 -1.98
C ARG A 434 19.44 -1.88 -0.52
N THR A 435 18.50 -1.51 0.34
CA THR A 435 18.49 -1.83 1.78
C THR A 435 17.08 -2.19 2.22
N VAL A 436 16.97 -3.18 3.09
CA VAL A 436 15.70 -3.63 3.69
C VAL A 436 15.84 -3.62 5.22
N PRO A 437 14.79 -3.25 5.98
CA PRO A 437 14.80 -3.41 7.42
C PRO A 437 14.64 -4.90 7.78
N ALA A 438 15.11 -5.29 8.95
CA ALA A 438 14.80 -6.60 9.51
C ALA A 438 13.31 -6.68 9.87
N PHE A 439 12.67 -7.80 9.54
CA PHE A 439 11.29 -8.10 9.87
C PHE A 439 11.08 -9.62 9.95
N ARG A 440 9.97 -10.03 10.58
CA ARG A 440 9.61 -11.43 10.72
C ARG A 440 8.84 -11.95 9.52
N HIS A 441 7.72 -11.31 9.20
CA HIS A 441 6.87 -11.67 8.06
C HIS A 441 6.30 -10.41 7.38
N LEU A 442 6.10 -10.49 6.08
CA LEU A 442 5.25 -9.56 5.33
C LEU A 442 3.99 -10.30 4.86
N ASN A 443 2.87 -9.97 5.49
CA ASN A 443 1.54 -10.46 5.11
C ASN A 443 1.03 -9.62 3.93
N VAL A 444 1.46 -9.95 2.71
CA VAL A 444 1.16 -9.18 1.49
C VAL A 444 0.68 -10.10 0.37
N ALA A 445 -0.43 -9.71 -0.27
CA ALA A 445 -0.98 -10.41 -1.42
C ALA A 445 -1.27 -9.45 -2.58
N PRO A 446 -1.16 -9.90 -3.84
CA PRO A 446 -1.46 -9.05 -4.99
C PRO A 446 -2.96 -8.72 -5.08
N VAL A 447 -3.29 -7.50 -5.51
CA VAL A 447 -4.68 -7.00 -5.56
C VAL A 447 -5.63 -7.88 -6.37
N ASP A 448 -5.15 -8.51 -7.45
CA ASP A 448 -5.94 -9.40 -8.29
C ASP A 448 -6.33 -10.69 -7.56
N TRP A 449 -5.48 -11.20 -6.67
CA TRP A 449 -5.83 -12.34 -5.82
C TRP A 449 -6.79 -11.92 -4.70
N VAL A 450 -6.48 -10.82 -3.98
CA VAL A 450 -7.33 -10.30 -2.89
C VAL A 450 -8.75 -10.02 -3.39
N SER A 451 -8.87 -9.32 -4.51
CA SER A 451 -10.15 -9.01 -5.17
C SER A 451 -10.88 -10.28 -5.59
N ARG A 452 -10.19 -11.23 -6.25
CA ARG A 452 -10.81 -12.47 -6.72
C ARG A 452 -11.39 -13.32 -5.58
N VAL A 453 -10.67 -13.45 -4.48
CA VAL A 453 -11.13 -14.20 -3.30
C VAL A 453 -12.28 -13.48 -2.59
N ALA A 454 -12.18 -12.16 -2.40
CA ALA A 454 -13.25 -11.36 -1.83
C ALA A 454 -14.56 -11.50 -2.62
N VAL A 455 -14.50 -11.42 -3.96
CA VAL A 455 -15.66 -11.63 -4.84
C VAL A 455 -16.20 -13.06 -4.74
N GLY A 456 -15.32 -14.07 -4.62
CA GLY A 456 -15.73 -15.45 -4.38
C GLY A 456 -16.58 -15.59 -3.12
N VAL A 457 -16.14 -15.00 -2.00
CA VAL A 457 -16.91 -14.96 -0.75
C VAL A 457 -18.24 -14.23 -0.91
N ILE A 458 -18.25 -13.08 -1.57
CA ILE A 458 -19.48 -12.27 -1.77
C ILE A 458 -20.53 -13.05 -2.57
N CYS A 459 -20.09 -13.81 -3.58
CA CYS A 459 -20.99 -14.54 -4.47
C CYS A 459 -21.41 -15.93 -3.94
N GLU A 460 -20.82 -16.42 -2.84
CA GLU A 460 -21.08 -17.73 -2.26
C GLU A 460 -21.86 -17.59 -0.93
N PRO A 461 -23.18 -17.81 -0.90
CA PRO A 461 -23.99 -17.65 0.31
C PRO A 461 -23.54 -18.48 1.51
N ASP A 462 -23.00 -19.68 1.27
CA ASP A 462 -22.50 -20.55 2.35
C ASP A 462 -21.23 -19.99 3.01
N ALA A 463 -20.55 -19.04 2.36
CA ALA A 463 -19.36 -18.37 2.88
C ALA A 463 -19.69 -17.13 3.75
N TRP A 464 -20.95 -16.73 3.87
CA TRP A 464 -21.32 -15.50 4.56
C TRP A 464 -21.35 -15.64 6.09
N GLY A 465 -21.12 -14.52 6.79
CA GLY A 465 -21.19 -14.47 8.25
C GLY A 465 -19.87 -14.77 8.96
N PHE A 466 -18.84 -15.15 8.21
CA PHE A 466 -17.52 -15.52 8.71
C PHE A 466 -16.47 -14.44 8.47
N ASP A 467 -15.27 -14.69 8.99
CA ASP A 467 -14.12 -13.81 8.88
C ASP A 467 -13.03 -14.51 8.05
N TYR A 468 -12.40 -13.77 7.13
CA TYR A 468 -11.44 -14.32 6.17
C TYR A 468 -10.17 -13.47 6.12
N ASN A 469 -9.01 -14.10 6.24
CA ASN A 469 -7.72 -13.43 6.11
C ASN A 469 -7.23 -13.52 4.66
N LEU A 470 -7.24 -12.37 3.96
CA LEU A 470 -6.87 -12.25 2.54
C LEU A 470 -5.40 -11.82 2.41
N THR A 471 -4.49 -12.58 2.99
CA THR A 471 -3.06 -12.23 3.12
C THR A 471 -2.14 -12.98 2.18
N GLY A 472 -2.66 -13.96 1.43
CA GLY A 472 -1.85 -14.82 0.56
C GLY A 472 -0.91 -15.72 1.37
N VAL A 473 0.25 -16.07 0.79
CA VAL A 473 1.32 -16.75 1.53
C VAL A 473 2.31 -15.69 2.05
N PRO A 474 2.49 -15.54 3.38
CA PRO A 474 3.40 -14.55 3.95
C PRO A 474 4.84 -14.76 3.49
N ASN A 475 5.58 -13.66 3.28
CA ASN A 475 7.00 -13.70 2.93
C ASN A 475 7.87 -13.50 4.17
N THR A 476 8.91 -14.31 4.32
CA THR A 476 9.96 -14.07 5.33
C THR A 476 10.98 -13.06 4.83
N LEU A 477 11.85 -12.56 5.72
CA LEU A 477 12.96 -11.70 5.32
C LEU A 477 13.89 -12.39 4.32
N ASP A 478 14.22 -13.66 4.55
CA ASP A 478 15.07 -14.46 3.66
C ASP A 478 14.45 -14.61 2.28
N ASP A 479 13.13 -14.79 2.21
CA ASP A 479 12.40 -14.85 0.95
C ASP A 479 12.50 -13.53 0.19
N VAL A 480 12.27 -12.39 0.86
CA VAL A 480 12.38 -11.06 0.21
C VAL A 480 13.80 -10.79 -0.25
N VAL A 481 14.82 -11.11 0.55
CA VAL A 481 16.24 -10.94 0.14
C VAL A 481 16.55 -11.79 -1.08
N ARG A 482 16.10 -13.06 -1.10
CA ARG A 482 16.29 -13.97 -2.23
C ARG A 482 15.57 -13.47 -3.48
N ASP A 483 14.32 -13.03 -3.34
CA ASP A 483 13.48 -12.57 -4.44
C ASP A 483 14.01 -11.24 -5.02
N MET A 484 14.47 -10.32 -4.17
CA MET A 484 15.14 -9.09 -4.60
C MET A 484 16.46 -9.41 -5.33
N ALA A 485 17.27 -10.35 -4.83
CA ALA A 485 18.49 -10.78 -5.51
C ALA A 485 18.19 -11.41 -6.88
N LEU A 486 17.18 -12.27 -6.98
CA LEU A 486 16.69 -12.82 -8.27
C LEU A 486 16.24 -11.69 -9.21
N GLY A 487 15.60 -10.65 -8.65
CA GLY A 487 15.25 -9.43 -9.36
C GLY A 487 16.44 -8.55 -9.74
N GLY A 488 17.69 -8.95 -9.48
CA GLY A 488 18.91 -8.15 -9.70
C GLY A 488 19.10 -6.99 -8.72
N MET A 489 18.30 -6.97 -7.67
CA MET A 489 18.33 -6.01 -6.59
C MET A 489 18.97 -6.65 -5.38
N HIS A 490 20.30 -6.73 -5.37
CA HIS A 490 21.02 -7.13 -4.16
C HIS A 490 20.74 -6.11 -3.05
N VAL A 491 20.00 -6.53 -2.03
CA VAL A 491 19.65 -5.69 -0.88
C VAL A 491 20.49 -6.06 0.33
N ARG A 492 20.84 -5.07 1.14
CA ARG A 492 21.47 -5.28 2.45
C ARG A 492 20.41 -5.17 3.55
N VAL A 493 20.39 -6.15 4.44
CA VAL A 493 19.56 -6.12 5.64
C VAL A 493 20.19 -5.16 6.64
N LYS A 494 19.34 -4.36 7.30
CA LYS A 494 19.70 -3.47 8.40
C LYS A 494 18.70 -3.64 9.54
N ASP A 495 19.13 -3.35 10.76
CA ASP A 495 18.20 -3.21 11.87
C ASP A 495 17.21 -2.07 11.61
N TRP A 496 16.03 -2.11 12.23
CA TRP A 496 14.94 -1.19 11.91
C TRP A 496 15.34 0.29 12.04
N ASP A 497 15.95 0.66 13.17
CA ASP A 497 16.35 2.04 13.45
C ASP A 497 17.47 2.51 12.50
N ASP A 498 18.45 1.65 12.22
CA ASP A 498 19.54 1.93 11.29
C ASP A 498 19.06 2.08 9.85
N TRP A 499 18.12 1.22 9.44
CA TRP A 499 17.48 1.29 8.14
C TRP A 499 16.70 2.59 7.99
N ARG A 500 15.87 2.93 8.99
CA ARG A 500 15.05 4.12 9.01
C ARG A 500 15.90 5.39 8.90
N ALA A 501 16.95 5.50 9.72
CA ALA A 501 17.85 6.65 9.70
C ALA A 501 18.53 6.83 8.33
N ASP A 502 19.02 5.74 7.74
CA ASP A 502 19.63 5.75 6.40
C ASP A 502 18.61 6.09 5.30
N ALA A 503 17.40 5.52 5.34
CA ALA A 503 16.35 5.80 4.37
C ALA A 503 15.92 7.28 4.42
N LEU A 504 15.73 7.83 5.61
CA LEU A 504 15.40 9.26 5.78
C LEU A 504 16.53 10.17 5.28
N ALA A 505 17.78 9.87 5.63
CA ALA A 505 18.92 10.66 5.17
C ALA A 505 19.03 10.67 3.63
N ARG A 506 18.75 9.53 2.98
CA ARG A 506 18.74 9.42 1.51
C ARG A 506 17.56 10.16 0.87
N LEU A 507 16.36 10.04 1.43
CA LEU A 507 15.18 10.76 0.96
C LEU A 507 15.34 12.29 1.11
N GLN A 508 16.10 12.75 2.11
CA GLN A 508 16.45 14.16 2.27
C GLN A 508 17.52 14.62 1.29
N ALA A 509 18.52 13.78 1.00
CA ALA A 509 19.59 14.09 0.06
C ALA A 509 19.10 14.11 -1.39
N GLU A 510 18.15 13.23 -1.74
CA GLU A 510 17.54 13.14 -3.06
C GLU A 510 16.00 13.08 -2.90
N PRO A 511 15.33 14.24 -2.76
CA PRO A 511 13.88 14.29 -2.59
C PRO A 511 13.15 13.70 -3.79
N ILE A 512 12.27 12.74 -3.51
CA ILE A 512 11.42 12.09 -4.51
C ILE A 512 9.98 12.44 -4.14
N PRO A 513 9.28 13.28 -4.95
CA PRO A 513 7.93 13.76 -4.64
C PRO A 513 6.97 12.64 -4.25
N GLU A 514 7.03 11.51 -4.96
CA GLU A 514 6.17 10.34 -4.78
C GLU A 514 6.45 9.58 -3.48
N LEU A 515 7.65 9.73 -2.88
CA LEU A 515 8.01 9.13 -1.58
C LEU A 515 7.92 10.10 -0.40
N THR A 516 7.42 11.32 -0.64
CA THR A 516 7.22 12.32 0.44
C THR A 516 6.33 11.79 1.56
N PHE A 517 5.29 11.03 1.20
CA PHE A 517 4.42 10.34 2.16
C PHE A 517 5.20 9.38 3.06
N LEU A 518 6.05 8.53 2.47
CA LEU A 518 6.87 7.57 3.21
C LEU A 518 7.83 8.28 4.18
N SER A 519 8.47 9.37 3.75
CA SER A 519 9.35 10.16 4.62
C SER A 519 8.63 10.62 5.89
N ARG A 520 7.37 11.03 5.78
CA ARG A 520 6.58 11.48 6.94
C ARG A 520 6.17 10.34 7.85
N VAL A 521 5.73 9.23 7.27
CA VAL A 521 5.44 8.00 8.03
C VAL A 521 6.68 7.59 8.84
N LEU A 522 7.87 7.62 8.23
CA LEU A 522 9.12 7.31 8.92
C LEU A 522 9.55 8.37 9.95
N GLN A 523 9.00 9.58 9.93
CA GLN A 523 9.29 10.62 10.93
C GLN A 523 8.29 10.62 12.11
N SER A 524 7.07 10.14 11.90
CA SER A 524 5.99 10.16 12.90
C SER A 524 6.18 9.09 13.98
N PRO A 525 6.29 9.45 15.28
CA PRO A 525 6.41 8.48 16.37
C PRO A 525 5.24 7.48 16.45
N THR A 526 4.02 7.93 16.14
CA THR A 526 2.81 7.09 16.09
C THR A 526 2.90 6.06 14.96
N ALA A 527 3.32 6.50 13.76
CA ALA A 527 3.44 5.62 12.61
C ALA A 527 4.66 4.67 12.69
N LEU A 528 5.67 4.97 13.51
CA LEU A 528 6.77 4.05 13.78
C LEU A 528 6.32 2.80 14.53
N LYS A 529 5.39 2.95 15.48
CA LYS A 529 4.82 1.80 16.20
C LYS A 529 3.95 0.92 15.32
N LEU A 530 3.20 1.53 14.40
CA LEU A 530 2.53 0.80 13.33
C LEU A 530 3.52 -0.08 12.57
N CYS A 531 4.65 0.50 12.16
CA CYS A 531 5.70 -0.23 11.45
C CYS A 531 6.32 -1.33 12.34
N GLU A 532 6.61 -1.04 13.59
CA GLU A 532 7.17 -2.01 14.55
C GLU A 532 6.24 -3.21 14.75
N ALA A 533 4.95 -2.97 15.00
CA ALA A 533 3.95 -4.02 15.14
C ALA A 533 3.79 -4.84 13.84
N THR A 534 3.79 -4.16 12.68
CA THR A 534 3.68 -4.81 11.37
C THR A 534 4.90 -5.70 11.08
N LEU A 535 6.11 -5.23 11.38
CA LEU A 535 7.37 -5.93 11.07
C LEU A 535 7.69 -7.02 12.08
N GLY A 536 7.27 -6.87 13.35
CA GLY A 536 7.43 -7.87 14.40
C GLY A 536 6.33 -8.94 14.43
N GLY A 537 5.21 -8.71 13.76
CA GLY A 537 4.04 -9.57 13.77
C GLY A 537 4.28 -11.00 13.26
N PRO A 538 3.47 -11.98 13.72
CA PRO A 538 3.45 -13.33 13.17
C PRO A 538 2.87 -13.35 11.75
N ALA A 539 3.03 -14.50 11.09
CA ALA A 539 2.26 -14.80 9.89
C ALA A 539 0.76 -14.84 10.21
N ALA A 540 -0.05 -14.18 9.39
CA ALA A 540 -1.49 -14.33 9.44
C ALA A 540 -1.87 -15.71 8.90
N THR A 541 -2.80 -16.38 9.58
CA THR A 541 -3.29 -17.71 9.20
C THR A 541 -4.70 -17.60 8.63
N GLY A 542 -5.03 -18.44 7.66
CA GLY A 542 -6.28 -18.35 6.90
C GLY A 542 -6.77 -19.70 6.41
N GLU A 543 -6.97 -20.65 7.34
CA GLU A 543 -7.40 -22.02 7.01
C GLU A 543 -8.78 -22.04 6.34
N ARG A 544 -9.73 -21.23 6.84
CA ARG A 544 -11.05 -21.08 6.23
C ARG A 544 -10.94 -20.48 4.84
N THR A 545 -10.14 -19.42 4.68
CA THR A 545 -9.85 -18.83 3.37
C THR A 545 -9.26 -19.86 2.41
N ALA A 546 -8.29 -20.67 2.86
CA ALA A 546 -7.65 -21.68 2.02
C ALA A 546 -8.64 -22.75 1.55
N HIS A 547 -9.46 -23.29 2.47
CA HIS A 547 -10.51 -24.26 2.11
C HIS A 547 -11.54 -23.68 1.15
N LEU A 548 -11.95 -22.42 1.33
CA LEU A 548 -12.89 -21.77 0.42
C LEU A 548 -12.27 -21.58 -0.98
N VAL A 549 -11.01 -21.14 -1.05
CA VAL A 549 -10.28 -20.96 -2.31
C VAL A 549 -10.23 -22.27 -3.09
N GLU A 550 -9.94 -23.39 -2.41
CA GLU A 550 -9.94 -24.72 -3.01
C GLU A 550 -11.35 -25.15 -3.45
N ALA A 551 -12.34 -25.03 -2.58
CA ALA A 551 -13.72 -25.45 -2.84
C ALA A 551 -14.35 -24.71 -4.04
N LEU A 552 -14.04 -23.43 -4.20
CA LEU A 552 -14.52 -22.60 -5.31
C LEU A 552 -13.64 -22.68 -6.57
N GLY A 553 -12.56 -23.47 -6.56
CA GLY A 553 -11.62 -23.57 -7.68
C GLY A 553 -10.96 -22.24 -8.04
N LEU A 554 -10.75 -21.37 -7.05
CA LEU A 554 -10.09 -20.08 -7.22
C LEU A 554 -8.57 -20.27 -7.32
N PRO A 555 -7.83 -19.27 -7.85
CA PRO A 555 -6.38 -19.33 -7.86
C PRO A 555 -5.82 -19.52 -6.43
N PRO A 556 -4.96 -20.52 -6.20
CA PRO A 556 -4.43 -20.78 -4.87
C PRO A 556 -3.60 -19.60 -4.37
N ALA A 557 -3.54 -19.42 -3.05
CA ALA A 557 -2.65 -18.45 -2.44
C ALA A 557 -1.20 -18.75 -2.84
N THR A 558 -0.48 -17.73 -3.30
CA THR A 558 0.94 -17.82 -3.61
C THR A 558 1.70 -16.70 -2.91
N ARG A 559 3.01 -16.87 -2.75
CA ARG A 559 3.88 -15.77 -2.30
C ARG A 559 3.82 -14.63 -3.32
N TYR A 560 3.78 -13.39 -2.83
CA TYR A 560 3.98 -12.22 -3.67
C TYR A 560 5.49 -12.04 -3.94
N ASP A 561 6.04 -12.92 -4.78
CA ASP A 561 7.47 -13.08 -5.04
C ASP A 561 8.01 -12.15 -6.15
N ALA A 562 9.28 -12.32 -6.53
CA ALA A 562 9.93 -11.54 -7.60
C ALA A 562 9.17 -11.58 -8.94
N ARG A 563 8.55 -12.72 -9.27
CA ARG A 563 7.80 -12.89 -10.52
C ARG A 563 6.46 -12.16 -10.45
N ALA A 564 5.75 -12.29 -9.33
CA ALA A 564 4.48 -11.61 -9.09
C ALA A 564 4.66 -10.09 -9.05
N GLN A 565 5.80 -9.61 -8.54
CA GLN A 565 6.14 -8.19 -8.45
C GLN A 565 6.73 -7.60 -9.73
N LEU A 566 7.15 -8.42 -10.71
CA LEU A 566 7.91 -7.95 -11.89
C LEU A 566 7.21 -6.81 -12.63
N LYS A 567 5.91 -6.97 -12.93
CA LYS A 567 5.14 -5.94 -13.64
C LYS A 567 4.96 -4.67 -12.81
N THR A 568 4.83 -4.80 -11.49
CA THR A 568 4.77 -3.67 -10.58
C THR A 568 6.11 -2.94 -10.52
N PHE A 569 7.24 -3.64 -10.49
CA PHE A 569 8.56 -3.02 -10.55
C PHE A 569 8.82 -2.30 -11.88
N GLU A 570 8.44 -2.90 -13.01
CA GLU A 570 8.50 -2.23 -14.32
C GLU A 570 7.68 -0.92 -14.31
N ARG A 571 6.49 -0.97 -13.69
CA ARG A 571 5.62 0.21 -13.57
C ARG A 571 6.23 1.27 -12.66
N LEU A 572 6.69 0.90 -11.47
CA LEU A 572 7.37 1.78 -10.53
C LEU A 572 8.58 2.44 -11.18
N ALA A 573 9.36 1.70 -11.98
CA ALA A 573 10.49 2.27 -12.71
C ALA A 573 10.06 3.25 -13.81
N GLY A 574 9.01 2.92 -14.55
CA GLY A 574 8.42 3.84 -15.53
C GLY A 574 7.85 5.13 -14.90
N ASP A 575 7.41 5.06 -13.65
CA ASP A 575 6.93 6.20 -12.87
C ASP A 575 8.05 6.89 -12.07
N GLY A 576 9.32 6.48 -12.21
CA GLY A 576 10.48 7.10 -11.55
C GLY A 576 10.72 6.71 -10.08
N LEU A 577 9.89 5.81 -9.54
CA LEU A 577 9.91 5.34 -8.15
C LEU A 577 10.92 4.23 -7.86
N ALA A 578 11.23 3.40 -8.86
CA ALA A 578 12.20 2.32 -8.75
C ALA A 578 13.31 2.44 -9.81
N ARG A 579 14.46 1.83 -9.54
CA ARG A 579 15.55 1.69 -10.51
C ARG A 579 15.66 0.23 -10.93
N LEU A 580 15.42 -0.05 -12.22
CA LEU A 580 15.66 -1.38 -12.76
C LEU A 580 17.16 -1.73 -12.69
N PRO A 581 17.50 -3.02 -12.49
CA PRO A 581 18.88 -3.49 -12.51
C PRO A 581 19.59 -3.07 -13.78
N HIS A 582 20.80 -2.53 -13.64
CA HIS A 582 21.64 -2.11 -14.74
C HIS A 582 22.81 -3.08 -14.96
N LYS A 583 23.37 -3.12 -16.17
CA LYS A 583 24.56 -3.95 -16.49
C LYS A 583 25.82 -3.65 -15.65
N ASP A 584 25.83 -2.49 -14.99
CA ASP A 584 26.92 -2.07 -14.12
C ASP A 584 26.66 -2.46 -12.64
N ASP A 585 25.47 -2.97 -12.33
CA ASP A 585 25.18 -3.53 -11.02
C ASP A 585 25.90 -4.88 -10.87
N GLN A 586 26.13 -5.30 -9.62
CA GLN A 586 26.71 -6.62 -9.35
C GLN A 586 25.78 -7.71 -9.92
N PRO A 587 26.31 -8.65 -10.73
CA PRO A 587 25.48 -9.67 -11.36
C PRO A 587 24.99 -10.69 -10.34
N TYR A 588 23.71 -11.06 -10.46
CA TYR A 588 23.07 -12.11 -9.68
C TYR A 588 23.70 -13.48 -9.95
N LEU A 589 23.99 -13.77 -11.22
CA LEU A 589 24.61 -15.02 -11.66
C LEU A 589 25.67 -14.70 -12.72
N TRP A 590 26.85 -15.29 -12.58
CA TRP A 590 27.87 -15.23 -13.63
C TRP A 590 28.58 -16.57 -13.75
N PHE A 591 29.02 -16.88 -14.97
CA PHE A 591 29.82 -18.06 -15.25
C PHE A 591 30.79 -17.74 -16.39
N THR A 592 31.93 -18.42 -16.38
CA THR A 592 32.94 -18.30 -17.41
C THR A 592 32.88 -19.51 -18.33
N GLU A 593 32.85 -19.27 -19.63
CA GLU A 593 32.90 -20.26 -20.68
C GLU A 593 34.14 -20.01 -21.55
N THR A 594 34.87 -21.08 -21.84
CA THR A 594 35.95 -21.06 -22.85
C THR A 594 35.50 -21.93 -24.02
N THR A 595 35.52 -21.34 -25.21
CA THR A 595 35.20 -22.00 -26.48
C THR A 595 36.43 -22.01 -27.38
N GLU A 596 36.60 -23.09 -28.14
CA GLU A 596 37.77 -23.33 -28.98
C GLU A 596 37.32 -23.87 -30.31
N GLY A 597 37.82 -23.28 -31.38
CA GLY A 597 37.55 -23.77 -32.71
C GLY A 597 38.47 -23.14 -33.73
N ARG A 598 37.97 -23.01 -34.96
CA ARG A 598 38.77 -22.55 -36.08
C ARG A 598 38.02 -21.50 -36.89
N LEU A 599 38.73 -20.44 -37.23
CA LEU A 599 38.26 -19.38 -38.13
C LEU A 599 39.15 -19.32 -39.38
N GLY A 600 38.59 -18.90 -40.49
CA GLY A 600 39.31 -18.63 -41.75
C GLY A 600 38.72 -17.42 -42.44
N THR A 601 39.35 -16.93 -43.50
CA THR A 601 38.77 -15.84 -44.29
C THR A 601 37.46 -16.28 -44.93
N VAL A 602 36.52 -15.36 -45.18
CA VAL A 602 35.16 -15.70 -45.65
C VAL A 602 35.12 -16.58 -46.92
N ALA A 603 36.19 -16.58 -47.73
CA ALA A 603 36.32 -17.39 -48.94
C ALA A 603 37.25 -18.62 -48.80
N ALA A 604 37.85 -18.86 -47.63
CA ALA A 604 38.83 -19.92 -47.40
C ALA A 604 38.40 -20.90 -46.29
N PRO A 605 38.99 -22.11 -46.22
CA PRO A 605 38.72 -23.06 -45.13
C PRO A 605 39.14 -22.46 -43.78
N ALA A 606 38.35 -22.72 -42.74
CA ALA A 606 38.68 -22.32 -41.38
C ALA A 606 39.77 -23.23 -40.79
N ASP A 607 41.03 -22.81 -40.89
CA ASP A 607 42.21 -23.57 -40.46
C ASP A 607 42.92 -22.97 -39.23
N THR A 608 42.70 -21.68 -38.97
CA THR A 608 43.38 -20.95 -37.90
C THR A 608 42.71 -21.23 -36.56
N PRO A 609 43.43 -21.79 -35.57
CA PRO A 609 42.87 -22.04 -34.24
C PRO A 609 42.61 -20.71 -33.52
N CYS A 610 41.41 -20.57 -32.99
CA CYS A 610 40.99 -19.40 -32.23
C CYS A 610 40.26 -19.85 -30.96
N SER A 611 40.46 -19.12 -29.87
CA SER A 611 39.86 -19.41 -28.56
C SER A 611 39.16 -18.17 -28.01
N MET A 612 37.97 -18.35 -27.45
CA MET A 612 37.18 -17.26 -26.90
C MET A 612 36.79 -17.59 -25.45
N THR A 613 37.30 -16.80 -24.51
CA THR A 613 36.98 -16.92 -23.08
C THR A 613 36.08 -15.77 -22.68
N LEU A 614 34.84 -16.10 -22.33
CA LEU A 614 33.79 -15.15 -22.00
C LEU A 614 33.29 -15.39 -20.58
N THR A 615 33.12 -14.32 -19.82
CA THR A 615 32.29 -14.30 -18.62
C THR A 615 30.92 -13.76 -19.00
N LEU A 616 29.92 -14.61 -18.87
CA LEU A 616 28.52 -14.30 -19.07
C LEU A 616 27.92 -13.89 -17.72
N SER A 617 27.34 -12.70 -17.67
CA SER A 617 26.82 -12.10 -16.45
C SER A 617 25.34 -11.76 -16.62
N ILE A 618 24.53 -12.22 -15.68
CA ILE A 618 23.10 -11.95 -15.59
C ILE A 618 22.91 -10.99 -14.41
N ALA A 619 22.58 -9.74 -14.72
CA ALA A 619 22.27 -8.72 -13.74
C ALA A 619 20.94 -9.01 -13.03
N SER A 620 19.93 -9.54 -13.73
CA SER A 620 18.60 -9.79 -13.15
C SER A 620 17.75 -10.78 -13.94
N MET A 621 16.70 -11.31 -13.31
CA MET A 621 15.64 -12.04 -14.03
C MET A 621 14.92 -11.17 -15.06
N HIS A 622 14.80 -9.85 -14.86
CA HIS A 622 14.23 -8.94 -15.87
C HIS A 622 15.06 -8.97 -17.17
N GLN A 623 16.38 -8.97 -17.06
CA GLN A 623 17.30 -9.07 -18.20
C GLN A 623 17.06 -10.37 -19.00
N LEU A 624 16.82 -11.49 -18.31
CA LEU A 624 16.59 -12.78 -18.97
C LEU A 624 15.18 -12.95 -19.53
N VAL A 625 14.15 -12.54 -18.78
CA VAL A 625 12.75 -12.83 -19.13
C VAL A 625 12.19 -11.78 -20.07
N THR A 626 12.50 -10.51 -19.82
CA THR A 626 11.97 -9.37 -20.59
C THR A 626 12.91 -9.00 -21.73
N GLU A 627 14.20 -8.78 -21.46
CA GLU A 627 15.16 -8.42 -22.51
C GLU A 627 15.70 -9.63 -23.29
N ARG A 628 15.61 -10.83 -22.70
CA ARG A 628 16.24 -12.05 -23.22
C ARG A 628 17.72 -11.85 -23.54
N ARG A 629 18.42 -11.08 -22.71
CA ARG A 629 19.80 -10.65 -22.93
C ARG A 629 20.69 -11.12 -21.78
N ILE A 630 21.95 -11.41 -22.07
CA ILE A 630 23.01 -11.67 -21.10
C ILE A 630 24.19 -10.77 -21.45
N ASP A 631 24.74 -10.08 -20.45
CA ASP A 631 25.91 -9.23 -20.67
C ASP A 631 27.17 -10.09 -20.72
N VAL A 632 28.07 -9.75 -21.64
CA VAL A 632 29.28 -10.52 -21.90
C VAL A 632 30.52 -9.65 -21.77
N ARG A 633 31.51 -10.15 -21.04
CA ARG A 633 32.88 -9.63 -21.00
C ARG A 633 33.87 -10.76 -21.25
N GLY A 634 35.08 -10.44 -21.65
CA GLY A 634 36.10 -11.47 -21.90
C GLY A 634 37.04 -11.07 -23.03
N HIS A 635 37.65 -12.06 -23.65
CA HIS A 635 38.57 -11.86 -24.76
C HIS A 635 38.51 -12.99 -25.78
N LEU A 636 38.86 -12.66 -27.00
CA LEU A 636 39.05 -13.57 -28.13
C LEU A 636 40.52 -13.54 -28.54
N SER A 637 41.15 -14.69 -28.62
CA SER A 637 42.48 -14.87 -29.19
C SER A 637 42.36 -15.55 -30.55
N CYS A 638 42.67 -14.81 -31.62
CA CYS A 638 42.59 -15.32 -32.98
C CYS A 638 43.69 -14.69 -33.85
N PRO A 639 44.80 -15.41 -34.11
CA PRO A 639 45.95 -14.86 -34.83
C PRO A 639 45.63 -14.35 -36.24
N ALA A 640 44.61 -14.90 -36.90
CA ALA A 640 44.15 -14.43 -38.21
C ALA A 640 43.43 -13.08 -38.17
N ALA A 641 42.92 -12.66 -37.01
CA ALA A 641 42.33 -11.34 -36.82
C ALA A 641 43.37 -10.35 -36.31
N HIS A 642 44.06 -10.69 -35.23
CA HIS A 642 45.07 -9.83 -34.60
C HIS A 642 46.09 -10.69 -33.81
N PRO A 643 47.38 -10.30 -33.75
CA PRO A 643 48.40 -11.06 -33.00
C PRO A 643 48.15 -11.10 -31.48
N GLY A 644 47.65 -10.00 -30.92
CA GLY A 644 47.23 -9.89 -29.51
C GLY A 644 45.74 -10.19 -29.28
N PRO A 645 45.29 -10.45 -28.03
CA PRO A 645 43.90 -10.75 -27.72
C PRO A 645 42.99 -9.55 -27.97
N LEU A 646 41.82 -9.81 -28.54
CA LEU A 646 40.73 -8.85 -28.72
C LEU A 646 39.86 -8.85 -27.46
N THR A 647 39.78 -7.73 -26.75
CA THR A 647 39.00 -7.62 -25.51
C THR A 647 37.57 -7.17 -25.81
N VAL A 648 36.57 -7.80 -25.19
CA VAL A 648 35.17 -7.39 -25.31
C VAL A 648 34.97 -6.05 -24.61
N GLU A 649 34.67 -5.02 -25.38
CA GLU A 649 34.33 -3.69 -24.87
C GLU A 649 32.82 -3.58 -24.56
N ARG A 650 31.99 -4.17 -25.42
CA ARG A 650 30.55 -4.30 -25.21
C ARG A 650 30.05 -5.61 -25.79
N GLY A 651 29.45 -6.48 -24.98
CA GLY A 651 29.01 -7.79 -25.43
C GLY A 651 27.61 -8.12 -24.94
N ASP A 652 26.77 -8.60 -25.86
CA ASP A 652 25.41 -9.04 -25.59
C ASP A 652 25.18 -10.44 -26.16
N VAL A 653 24.56 -11.32 -25.38
CA VAL A 653 24.02 -12.60 -25.86
C VAL A 653 22.52 -12.59 -25.75
N TRP A 654 21.84 -12.78 -26.88
CA TRP A 654 20.38 -12.86 -26.95
C TRP A 654 19.93 -14.31 -26.90
N ILE A 655 19.02 -14.62 -25.97
CA ILE A 655 18.41 -15.94 -25.77
C ILE A 655 17.13 -16.02 -26.58
N ARG A 656 17.03 -17.02 -27.47
CA ARG A 656 15.89 -17.23 -28.36
C ARG A 656 15.44 -15.90 -29.00
N PRO A 657 16.32 -15.26 -29.79
CA PRO A 657 16.05 -13.93 -30.36
C PRO A 657 14.76 -13.88 -31.20
N GLU A 658 14.31 -15.03 -31.71
CA GLU A 658 13.08 -15.19 -32.52
C GLU A 658 12.05 -16.09 -31.82
N GLU A 659 12.04 -16.11 -30.48
CA GLU A 659 11.22 -17.02 -29.67
C GLU A 659 11.53 -18.51 -29.86
N GLY A 660 12.57 -18.83 -30.65
CA GLY A 660 12.87 -20.18 -31.10
C GLY A 660 12.02 -20.63 -32.28
N ILE A 661 11.29 -19.72 -32.95
CA ILE A 661 10.64 -20.00 -34.24
C ILE A 661 11.74 -20.01 -35.31
N PRO A 662 11.82 -21.04 -36.18
CA PRO A 662 12.84 -21.10 -37.21
C PRO A 662 12.50 -20.13 -38.37
N GLU A 663 13.49 -19.35 -38.85
CA GLU A 663 13.33 -18.43 -40.00
C GLU A 663 12.88 -19.12 -41.30
N THR A 664 13.06 -20.45 -41.38
CA THR A 664 12.68 -21.28 -42.53
C THR A 664 11.92 -22.52 -42.07
N HIS A 665 11.18 -23.16 -42.97
CA HIS A 665 10.51 -24.45 -42.71
C HIS A 665 11.56 -25.56 -42.50
N GLY A 666 12.14 -25.63 -41.30
CA GLY A 666 13.24 -26.51 -40.94
C GLY A 666 13.28 -26.85 -39.46
N LEU A 667 14.12 -27.81 -39.09
CA LEU A 667 14.25 -28.33 -37.72
C LEU A 667 15.36 -27.65 -36.91
N THR A 668 15.95 -26.58 -37.45
CA THR A 668 17.07 -25.85 -36.85
C THR A 668 16.55 -24.57 -36.24
N HIS A 669 16.65 -24.44 -34.92
CA HIS A 669 16.13 -23.31 -34.16
C HIS A 669 17.30 -22.51 -33.59
N GLN A 670 17.28 -21.19 -33.75
CA GLN A 670 18.28 -20.32 -33.15
C GLN A 670 18.04 -20.20 -31.65
N LEU A 671 19.04 -20.59 -30.86
CA LEU A 671 18.97 -20.56 -29.40
C LEU A 671 19.69 -19.35 -28.82
N LEU A 672 20.88 -19.01 -29.33
CA LEU A 672 21.68 -17.89 -28.84
C LEU A 672 22.22 -17.06 -30.00
N CYS A 673 22.27 -15.74 -29.82
CA CYS A 673 22.93 -14.81 -30.72
C CYS A 673 23.92 -13.94 -29.95
N TYR A 674 25.22 -14.08 -30.22
CA TYR A 674 26.30 -13.30 -29.64
C TYR A 674 26.52 -12.07 -30.52
N ARG A 675 26.54 -10.88 -29.93
CA ARG A 675 26.92 -9.63 -30.58
C ARG A 675 27.94 -8.91 -29.71
N LEU A 676 29.19 -8.92 -30.14
CA LEU A 676 30.31 -8.36 -29.38
C LEU A 676 30.97 -7.24 -30.18
N ARG A 677 31.26 -6.12 -29.52
CA ARG A 677 32.23 -5.12 -29.95
C ARG A 677 33.52 -5.39 -29.19
N LEU A 678 34.59 -5.60 -29.94
CA LEU A 678 35.91 -5.96 -29.41
C LEU A 678 36.91 -4.84 -29.70
N ARG A 679 37.97 -4.77 -28.89
CA ARG A 679 39.08 -3.85 -29.08
C ARG A 679 40.40 -4.61 -29.07
N ASP A 680 41.25 -4.36 -30.05
CA ASP A 680 42.61 -4.91 -30.06
C ASP A 680 43.55 -4.11 -29.13
N THR A 681 44.78 -4.60 -28.99
CA THR A 681 45.82 -3.96 -28.16
C THR A 681 46.33 -2.65 -28.74
N ASP A 682 46.11 -2.42 -30.03
CA ASP A 682 46.61 -1.27 -30.78
C ASP A 682 45.55 -0.15 -30.87
N GLY A 683 44.36 -0.39 -30.29
CA GLY A 683 43.25 0.56 -30.17
C GLY A 683 42.18 0.44 -31.25
N GLY A 684 42.32 -0.50 -32.19
CA GLY A 684 41.37 -0.77 -33.26
C GLY A 684 40.08 -1.46 -32.78
N SER A 685 38.99 -1.16 -33.46
CA SER A 685 37.64 -1.65 -33.15
C SER A 685 37.21 -2.78 -34.08
N TRP A 686 36.62 -3.81 -33.50
CA TRP A 686 36.15 -5.01 -34.20
C TRP A 686 34.73 -5.35 -33.76
N TRP A 687 34.00 -6.08 -34.61
CA TRP A 687 32.70 -6.66 -34.28
C TRP A 687 32.71 -8.17 -34.49
N LEU A 688 31.97 -8.88 -33.66
CA LEU A 688 31.76 -10.33 -33.76
C LEU A 688 30.27 -10.64 -33.63
N GLU A 689 29.75 -11.40 -34.59
CA GLU A 689 28.41 -11.99 -34.53
C GLU A 689 28.53 -13.52 -34.49
N GLY A 690 27.94 -14.13 -33.46
CA GLY A 690 27.93 -15.57 -33.26
C GLY A 690 26.52 -16.13 -33.17
N ARG A 691 26.23 -17.29 -33.76
CA ARG A 691 24.91 -17.94 -33.70
C ARG A 691 25.03 -19.39 -33.24
N LYS A 692 24.26 -19.74 -32.21
CA LYS A 692 24.15 -21.12 -31.70
C LYS A 692 22.76 -21.66 -31.99
N HIS A 693 22.70 -22.82 -32.62
CA HIS A 693 21.45 -23.47 -33.02
C HIS A 693 21.17 -24.74 -32.19
N ALA A 694 19.92 -25.19 -32.22
CA ALA A 694 19.55 -26.54 -31.81
C ALA A 694 18.78 -27.22 -32.93
N ARG A 695 18.95 -28.55 -33.05
CA ARG A 695 18.24 -29.34 -34.04
C ARG A 695 17.29 -30.32 -33.35
N ALA A 696 16.02 -30.26 -33.70
CA ALA A 696 15.04 -31.24 -33.25
C ALA A 696 15.27 -32.59 -33.98
N ARG A 697 15.47 -33.68 -33.24
CA ARG A 697 15.36 -35.05 -33.75
C ARG A 697 14.18 -35.73 -33.04
N ARG A 698 13.58 -36.73 -33.71
CA ARG A 698 12.27 -37.33 -33.37
C ARG A 698 12.06 -37.71 -31.89
N ASP A 699 13.13 -37.95 -31.13
CA ASP A 699 13.02 -38.33 -29.71
C ASP A 699 13.86 -37.48 -28.74
N LEU A 700 14.59 -36.45 -29.19
CA LEU A 700 15.37 -35.56 -28.31
C LEU A 700 15.82 -34.26 -29.00
N TRP A 701 15.78 -33.14 -28.27
CA TRP A 701 16.44 -31.88 -28.68
C TRP A 701 17.93 -31.98 -28.37
N ARG A 702 18.79 -31.98 -29.40
CA ARG A 702 20.26 -31.93 -29.21
C ARG A 702 20.77 -30.56 -29.63
N GLN A 703 21.34 -29.82 -28.68
CA GLN A 703 22.04 -28.57 -28.97
C GLN A 703 23.26 -28.86 -29.85
N THR A 704 23.44 -28.12 -30.95
CA THR A 704 24.70 -28.21 -31.71
C THR A 704 25.79 -27.58 -30.85
N ARG A 705 26.90 -28.28 -30.65
CA ARG A 705 27.99 -27.84 -29.77
C ARG A 705 28.78 -26.66 -30.34
N ALA A 706 28.75 -26.49 -31.66
CA ALA A 706 29.47 -25.43 -32.37
C ALA A 706 28.71 -24.09 -32.36
N LEU A 707 29.44 -23.01 -32.09
CA LEU A 707 29.01 -21.61 -32.27
C LEU A 707 29.54 -21.12 -33.62
N THR A 708 28.66 -20.84 -34.58
CA THR A 708 29.09 -20.28 -35.87
C THR A 708 29.36 -18.79 -35.70
N VAL A 709 30.55 -18.33 -36.07
CA VAL A 709 31.01 -16.95 -35.81
C VAL A 709 31.41 -16.24 -37.11
N ARG A 710 31.17 -14.93 -37.13
CA ARG A 710 31.66 -13.97 -38.13
C ARG A 710 32.31 -12.80 -37.40
N ILE A 711 33.49 -12.38 -37.84
CA ILE A 711 34.25 -11.27 -37.24
C ILE A 711 34.77 -10.33 -38.33
N GLY A 712 34.73 -9.03 -38.07
CA GLY A 712 35.26 -8.00 -38.98
C GLY A 712 35.66 -6.73 -38.23
N CYS A 713 36.34 -5.82 -38.92
CA CYS A 713 36.65 -4.49 -38.40
C CYS A 713 35.38 -3.62 -38.37
N GLU A 714 35.30 -2.67 -37.44
CA GLU A 714 34.16 -1.75 -37.36
C GLU A 714 33.99 -0.96 -38.67
N GLY A 715 32.77 -0.98 -39.25
CA GLY A 715 32.45 -0.35 -40.54
C GLY A 715 32.71 -1.22 -41.77
N GLU A 716 33.37 -2.37 -41.62
CA GLU A 716 33.72 -3.28 -42.72
C GLU A 716 32.91 -4.60 -42.66
N PRO A 717 32.72 -5.31 -43.79
CA PRO A 717 32.10 -6.63 -43.79
C PRO A 717 32.95 -7.68 -43.05
N ALA A 718 32.35 -8.85 -42.79
CA ALA A 718 33.05 -9.94 -42.10
C ALA A 718 34.33 -10.31 -42.84
N LEU A 719 35.44 -10.32 -42.11
CA LEU A 719 36.76 -10.69 -42.63
C LEU A 719 37.05 -12.17 -42.41
N LEU A 720 36.60 -12.72 -41.26
CA LEU A 720 36.72 -14.14 -40.95
C LEU A 720 35.36 -14.76 -40.58
N THR A 721 35.25 -16.06 -40.82
CA THR A 721 34.12 -16.89 -40.40
C THR A 721 34.57 -18.31 -40.04
N GLY A 722 33.78 -19.01 -39.23
CA GLY A 722 34.06 -20.39 -38.84
C GLY A 722 33.22 -20.83 -37.65
N GLU A 723 33.70 -21.85 -36.93
CA GLU A 723 33.02 -22.43 -35.77
C GLU A 723 33.95 -22.39 -34.54
N LEU A 724 33.42 -21.93 -33.41
CA LEU A 724 34.05 -21.92 -32.08
C LEU A 724 33.33 -22.85 -31.09
#